data_AF-A0A330HN17-F1
#
_entry.id   AF-A0A330HN17-F1
#
_cell.length_a   1.000
_cell.length_b   1.000
_cell.length_c   1.000
_cell.angle_alpha   90.00
_cell.angle_beta   90.00
_cell.angle_gamma   90.00
#
_symmetry.space_group_name_H-M   'P 1'
#
loop_
_entity.id
_entity.type
_entity.pdbx_description
1 polymer ?
#
loop_
_entity_poly.entity_id
_entity_poly.type
_entity_poly.pdbx_seq_one_letter_code
_entity_poly.pdbx_strand_id
1 'polypeptide(L)'
;MPVAAGTEKWDFWIDRGGTFTDIIGRDPQGRLHPRKLLSENPEAYADAAIQGIRDLLGLNAGAAISGDAIGDVKMGTTVATNALLERKGDRVLLLISKGFRDALRIAYQARPDIFAKEIILPEQLYERVIEVNERVRADGCVERLLDIAACRPAIEQAKADGIDAVAIVFMHAWKYPEHEKAVAKVCRKIGFSQISVSHEVSPLIKLVGRGDTTVVDAYLSPILSRYVQRVASELGAGPRLMFMMSSGGLTAADMFQGKDALLSGPAGGVVGMVETARLADFEKVIGFDMGGTSTDVAHYDGEYERAFDTEVAGVRIRAPMMRIHTVAAGGGSILHYEAGRFRVGPDSAGANPGPAAYRRGGPLAVTDANVMLGKLQPDFFPAIFGAGQDQPLDVGTVRGKFTALAAEIGDGRTPEAVAEGFVTIAVENMANAIKKISVQRGYDVTEYLLNCFGGAGGQHACLVADALGMEAVLIHPFSGLLSAYGIGLSSVFASRQQGLLQPLAEESRAAIEALILALRSEVIAELGEQGIAEDVVSTKPVLHIRYDGTDTALPVNFEHGSIFRARSDFEAAHKAQFGFVYDDKPIVVETVAVEGMDAARQDKAEAYTPAGPARTEARPLENRRLYTEGRWHEAGVYRRENLRPSHTIAGPALIIEPNQTIVVEPGWRAEITNLNHVVIRRTERKARAAALGTEADPVMLEVFNNLFMSIAEQMGVTLQNTAYSVNIKERLDFSCAVFDRHGALVANAPHMPVHLGSMDRSVETIIRLNSGDIHPGDVFALNAPYNGGTHLPDITVVTPVFDDARKEILFWAASRGHHADVGGTAPGSMTPLATTVDEEGVLFDNFRIVDRGRFREKELETLLTDHPYPARNPVQNVADLKAQIAANEKGVAELRKMVAHFGLDVVEAYMGHVQDNAAESVRRVIERLPDSAAYEYPTDTGQVIKVKITVDRQKREATVDFTGTSKVEKNNFNAPEPVARAAVLYAFRVMVEDMIPMNAGCLRPINIVIPDGSMLKPVYPAAVVAGNVETSQHVTNALFGAMGAIANAQGTMNNLTFGNRKYQYYETICSGSPAGRMNSGRGFAGTSGVHTHMTNSRLTDPEVLELRFPVVLEDFHIRENSGGKGKWNAGDGTKRTIRFLEKMECAILSSHRNRPPQGLDGGGDGEAGSTKVRRNDGSIDVLKACDQTTLDAGEAVIVTTPTPGAFGKV
;
A
#
# COMPACT_ATOMS: atom_id res chain seq x y z
N MET A 1 3.36 -11.35 -49.95
CA MET A 1 3.82 -10.10 -49.31
C MET A 1 2.92 -8.97 -49.77
N PRO A 2 2.00 -8.44 -48.95
CA PRO A 2 1.64 -7.04 -49.03
C PRO A 2 2.64 -6.24 -48.21
N VAL A 3 3.24 -5.23 -48.84
CA VAL A 3 4.09 -4.22 -48.19
C VAL A 3 3.16 -3.33 -47.37
N ALA A 4 3.40 -3.20 -46.06
CA ALA A 4 2.73 -2.18 -45.25
C ALA A 4 2.91 -0.82 -45.93
N ALA A 5 1.84 -0.04 -46.08
CA ALA A 5 1.91 1.27 -46.72
C ALA A 5 2.98 2.12 -46.02
N GLY A 6 4.05 2.45 -46.75
CA GLY A 6 5.15 3.25 -46.20
C GLY A 6 4.64 4.62 -45.77
N THR A 7 5.01 5.04 -44.57
CA THR A 7 4.83 6.43 -44.14
C THR A 7 5.91 7.26 -44.86
N GLU A 8 5.58 8.40 -45.49
CA GLU A 8 6.62 9.26 -46.11
C GLU A 8 7.55 9.95 -45.08
N LYS A 9 7.37 9.65 -43.78
CA LYS A 9 7.98 10.34 -42.63
C LYS A 9 8.51 9.35 -41.59
N TRP A 10 9.42 9.82 -40.74
CA TRP A 10 9.91 9.12 -39.55
C TRP A 10 8.92 9.25 -38.39
N ASP A 11 8.73 8.17 -37.63
CA ASP A 11 8.06 8.22 -36.33
C ASP A 11 9.07 7.90 -35.22
N PHE A 12 8.91 8.50 -34.04
CA PHE A 12 9.79 8.27 -32.89
C PHE A 12 9.00 7.86 -31.66
N TRP A 13 9.45 6.79 -31.00
CA TRP A 13 8.87 6.29 -29.76
C TRP A 13 9.94 6.33 -28.68
N ILE A 14 9.65 7.04 -27.59
CA ILE A 14 10.67 7.44 -26.63
C ILE A 14 10.19 7.15 -25.22
N ASP A 15 11.00 6.45 -24.43
CA ASP A 15 10.85 6.39 -22.98
C ASP A 15 12.03 7.11 -22.32
N ARG A 16 11.77 8.27 -21.72
CA ARG A 16 12.77 8.99 -20.94
C ARG A 16 12.71 8.54 -19.50
N GLY A 17 13.50 7.51 -19.19
CA GLY A 17 13.72 7.03 -17.83
C GLY A 17 14.69 7.88 -17.01
N GLY A 18 14.96 7.47 -15.77
CA GLY A 18 15.87 8.19 -14.86
C GLY A 18 17.35 8.05 -15.22
N THR A 19 17.79 6.86 -15.66
CA THR A 19 19.20 6.61 -16.02
C THR A 19 19.46 6.70 -17.51
N PHE A 20 18.59 6.08 -18.31
CA PHE A 20 18.71 6.05 -19.76
C PHE A 20 17.41 6.53 -20.43
N THR A 21 17.58 7.13 -21.60
CA THR A 21 16.50 7.44 -22.53
C THR A 21 16.55 6.43 -23.66
N ASP A 22 15.47 5.69 -23.81
CA ASP A 22 15.28 4.63 -24.79
C ASP A 22 14.47 5.16 -25.97
N ILE A 23 15.01 5.03 -27.17
CA ILE A 23 14.46 5.65 -28.39
C ILE A 23 14.37 4.59 -29.48
N ILE A 24 13.22 4.52 -30.14
CA ILE A 24 12.99 3.71 -31.33
C ILE A 24 12.54 4.64 -32.44
N GLY A 25 13.37 4.78 -33.49
CA GLY A 25 12.96 5.46 -34.71
C GLY A 25 12.40 4.45 -35.72
N ARG A 26 11.20 4.70 -36.22
CA ARG A 26 10.64 3.99 -37.36
C ARG A 26 10.89 4.82 -38.62
N ASP A 27 11.70 4.29 -39.52
CA ASP A 27 12.01 4.97 -40.78
C ASP A 27 10.83 4.95 -41.77
N PRO A 28 10.86 5.74 -42.85
CA PRO A 28 9.80 5.77 -43.87
C PRO A 28 9.56 4.41 -44.57
N GLN A 29 10.50 3.46 -44.45
CA GLN A 29 10.36 2.10 -44.97
C GLN A 29 9.79 1.13 -43.91
N GLY A 30 9.46 1.61 -42.72
CA GLY A 30 8.90 0.85 -41.61
C GLY A 30 9.93 0.08 -40.77
N ARG A 31 11.23 0.31 -40.96
CA ARG A 31 12.28 -0.37 -40.15
C ARG A 31 12.48 0.34 -38.82
N LEU A 32 12.70 -0.43 -37.77
CA LEU A 32 12.90 0.05 -36.41
C LEU A 32 14.39 0.16 -36.08
N HIS A 33 14.80 1.32 -35.58
CA HIS A 33 16.18 1.67 -35.25
C HIS A 33 16.27 2.03 -33.75
N PRO A 34 16.78 1.11 -32.89
CA PRO A 34 16.89 1.37 -31.46
C PRO A 34 18.12 2.23 -31.16
N ARG A 35 17.99 3.14 -30.18
CA ARG A 35 19.06 3.99 -29.65
C ARG A 35 18.87 4.16 -28.15
N LYS A 36 19.97 4.09 -27.39
CA LYS A 36 19.97 4.28 -25.93
C LYS A 36 21.00 5.34 -25.58
N LEU A 37 20.58 6.35 -24.83
CA LEU A 37 21.41 7.47 -24.39
C LEU A 37 21.29 7.63 -22.88
N LEU A 38 22.26 8.26 -22.22
CA LEU A 38 22.11 8.67 -20.83
C LEU A 38 21.04 9.75 -20.75
N SER A 39 20.11 9.64 -19.79
CA SER A 39 19.01 10.62 -19.67
C SER A 39 19.48 12.04 -19.34
N GLU A 40 20.62 12.14 -18.65
CA GLU A 40 21.27 13.41 -18.32
C GLU A 40 22.77 13.32 -18.65
N ASN A 41 23.20 14.10 -19.65
CA ASN A 41 24.61 14.28 -20.00
C ASN A 41 24.84 15.68 -20.58
N PRO A 42 24.77 16.74 -19.73
CA PRO A 42 24.79 18.13 -20.18
C PRO A 42 26.10 18.54 -20.89
N GLU A 43 27.18 17.78 -20.70
CA GLU A 43 28.46 18.00 -21.38
C GLU A 43 28.40 17.57 -22.86
N ALA A 44 27.47 16.68 -23.23
CA ALA A 44 27.34 16.14 -24.58
C ALA A 44 26.10 16.64 -25.33
N TYR A 45 24.96 16.79 -24.65
CA TYR A 45 23.70 17.23 -25.25
C TYR A 45 22.74 17.86 -24.22
N ALA A 46 21.86 18.75 -24.69
CA ALA A 46 20.89 19.43 -23.84
C ALA A 46 19.71 18.54 -23.43
N ASP A 47 19.26 17.65 -24.31
CA ASP A 47 18.17 16.71 -24.06
C ASP A 47 18.39 15.41 -24.84
N ALA A 48 18.30 14.27 -24.16
CA ALA A 48 18.61 12.96 -24.74
C ALA A 48 17.59 12.53 -25.80
N ALA A 49 16.30 12.87 -25.64
CA ALA A 49 15.26 12.51 -26.60
C ALA A 49 15.49 13.23 -27.92
N ILE A 50 15.73 14.55 -27.85
CA ILE A 50 16.07 15.35 -29.03
C ILE A 50 17.37 14.86 -29.66
N GLN A 51 18.41 14.60 -28.87
CA GLN A 51 19.68 14.10 -29.41
C GLN A 51 19.52 12.77 -30.15
N GLY A 52 18.74 11.82 -29.61
CA GLY A 52 18.53 10.55 -30.31
C GLY A 52 17.73 10.69 -31.59
N ILE A 53 16.75 11.61 -31.66
CA ILE A 53 16.08 11.96 -32.93
C ILE A 53 17.11 12.48 -33.94
N ARG A 54 18.01 13.37 -33.52
CA ARG A 54 19.06 13.94 -34.39
C ARG A 54 20.02 12.87 -34.90
N ASP A 55 20.46 11.97 -34.01
CA ASP A 55 21.35 10.84 -34.35
C ASP A 55 20.72 9.96 -35.43
N LEU A 56 19.44 9.61 -35.28
CA LEU A 56 18.71 8.73 -36.20
C LEU A 56 18.41 9.40 -37.54
N LEU A 57 18.20 10.72 -37.56
CA LEU A 57 18.07 11.52 -38.78
C LEU A 57 19.43 11.82 -39.44
N GLY A 58 20.55 11.49 -38.80
CA GLY A 58 21.90 11.78 -39.31
C GLY A 58 22.25 13.27 -39.35
N LEU A 59 21.70 14.07 -38.44
CA LEU A 59 21.90 15.51 -38.41
C LEU A 59 23.24 15.89 -37.77
N ASN A 60 23.94 16.85 -38.38
CA ASN A 60 25.14 17.45 -37.78
C ASN A 60 24.81 18.26 -36.51
N ALA A 61 25.79 18.48 -35.64
CA ALA A 61 25.62 19.31 -34.44
C ALA A 61 25.13 20.73 -34.81
N GLY A 62 24.07 21.21 -34.16
CA GLY A 62 23.49 22.54 -34.38
C GLY A 62 22.56 22.69 -35.60
N ALA A 63 22.43 21.69 -36.48
CA ALA A 63 21.45 21.72 -37.58
C ALA A 63 20.01 21.66 -37.05
N ALA A 64 19.06 22.44 -37.58
CA ALA A 64 17.66 22.37 -37.15
C ALA A 64 16.99 21.04 -37.59
N ILE A 65 16.07 20.53 -36.76
CA ILE A 65 15.22 19.39 -37.13
C ILE A 65 14.12 19.92 -38.06
N SER A 66 13.92 19.28 -39.22
CA SER A 66 12.80 19.62 -40.10
C SER A 66 11.54 18.89 -39.65
N GLY A 67 10.53 19.61 -39.16
CA GLY A 67 9.26 19.05 -38.71
C GLY A 67 8.51 18.29 -39.80
N ASP A 68 8.73 18.61 -41.08
CA ASP A 68 8.10 17.91 -42.21
C ASP A 68 8.60 16.47 -42.39
N ALA A 69 9.82 16.16 -41.91
CA ALA A 69 10.42 14.83 -41.97
C ALA A 69 9.87 13.87 -40.91
N ILE A 70 9.08 14.37 -39.95
CA ILE A 70 8.60 13.62 -38.78
C ILE A 70 7.07 13.58 -38.79
N GLY A 71 6.52 12.37 -38.58
CA GLY A 71 5.10 12.12 -38.41
C GLY A 71 4.69 12.27 -36.94
N ASP A 72 4.75 11.17 -36.20
CA ASP A 72 4.42 11.13 -34.78
C ASP A 72 5.67 11.06 -33.90
N VAL A 73 5.64 11.79 -32.79
CA VAL A 73 6.57 11.61 -31.67
C VAL A 73 5.76 11.21 -30.45
N LYS A 74 5.93 9.97 -30.00
CA LYS A 74 5.23 9.41 -28.83
C LYS A 74 6.21 9.23 -27.69
N MET A 75 5.89 9.79 -26.52
CA MET A 75 6.86 9.89 -25.43
C MET A 75 6.30 9.52 -24.05
N GLY A 76 7.00 8.64 -23.34
CA GLY A 76 6.87 8.43 -21.89
C GLY A 76 7.98 9.17 -21.15
N THR A 77 7.72 9.59 -19.91
CA THR A 77 8.69 10.36 -19.14
C THR A 77 8.59 10.15 -17.65
N THR A 78 9.72 9.96 -16.98
CA THR A 78 9.78 9.90 -15.52
C THR A 78 9.93 11.28 -14.87
N VAL A 79 9.88 12.38 -15.63
CA VAL A 79 10.07 13.75 -15.10
C VAL A 79 9.11 14.05 -13.94
N ALA A 80 7.81 13.76 -14.10
CA ALA A 80 6.83 13.99 -13.05
C ALA A 80 7.09 13.12 -11.81
N THR A 81 7.40 11.84 -12.04
CA THR A 81 7.67 10.87 -10.97
C THR A 81 8.93 11.26 -10.18
N ASN A 82 10.01 11.65 -10.87
CA ASN A 82 11.24 12.11 -10.25
C ASN A 82 11.03 13.45 -9.52
N ALA A 83 10.31 14.41 -10.11
CA ALA A 83 9.99 15.67 -9.45
C ALA A 83 9.19 15.46 -8.16
N LEU A 84 8.27 14.48 -8.16
CA LEU A 84 7.51 14.11 -6.97
C LEU A 84 8.40 13.46 -5.90
N LEU A 85 9.26 12.50 -6.29
CA LEU A 85 10.19 11.79 -5.39
C LEU A 85 11.24 12.73 -4.79
N GLU A 86 11.80 13.63 -5.59
CA GLU A 86 12.85 14.58 -5.20
C GLU A 86 12.30 15.88 -4.60
N ARG A 87 10.97 16.02 -4.53
CA ARG A 87 10.27 17.23 -4.05
C ARG A 87 10.70 18.50 -4.80
N LYS A 88 10.83 18.39 -6.12
CA LYS A 88 11.24 19.48 -7.05
C LYS A 88 10.09 20.02 -7.90
N GLY A 89 8.85 19.93 -7.43
CA GLY A 89 7.66 20.58 -8.01
C GLY A 89 7.65 22.10 -7.91
N ASP A 90 6.64 22.73 -8.52
CA ASP A 90 6.40 24.15 -8.34
C ASP A 90 5.71 24.45 -7.00
N ARG A 91 5.89 25.66 -6.48
CA ARG A 91 5.28 26.10 -5.23
C ARG A 91 3.76 26.21 -5.40
N VAL A 92 2.99 25.57 -4.53
CA VAL A 92 1.52 25.51 -4.62
C VAL A 92 0.83 26.24 -3.46
N LEU A 93 -0.19 27.04 -3.81
CA LEU A 93 -1.20 27.57 -2.90
C LEU A 93 -2.41 26.62 -2.83
N LEU A 94 -2.85 26.24 -1.64
CA LEU A 94 -4.10 25.51 -1.42
C LEU A 94 -5.22 26.47 -0.98
N LEU A 95 -6.31 26.52 -1.75
CA LEU A 95 -7.56 27.15 -1.35
C LEU A 95 -8.55 26.07 -0.93
N ILE A 96 -8.99 26.10 0.33
CA ILE A 96 -9.82 25.05 0.92
C ILE A 96 -10.97 25.62 1.74
N SER A 97 -12.03 24.85 1.94
CA SER A 97 -13.16 25.24 2.80
C SER A 97 -12.68 25.61 4.21
N LYS A 98 -13.25 26.67 4.79
CA LYS A 98 -12.96 27.04 6.18
C LYS A 98 -13.29 25.92 7.16
N GLY A 99 -12.38 25.69 8.12
CA GLY A 99 -12.41 24.60 9.08
C GLY A 99 -11.59 23.37 8.62
N PHE A 100 -10.97 23.42 7.44
CA PHE A 100 -10.30 22.27 6.81
C PHE A 100 -8.86 22.57 6.39
N ARG A 101 -8.24 23.65 6.89
CA ARG A 101 -6.85 24.02 6.56
C ARG A 101 -5.84 22.86 6.69
N ASP A 102 -6.04 21.98 7.67
CA ASP A 102 -5.13 20.88 7.99
C ASP A 102 -5.64 19.52 7.48
N ALA A 103 -6.71 19.49 6.69
CA ALA A 103 -7.37 18.23 6.29
C ALA A 103 -6.42 17.28 5.54
N LEU A 104 -5.58 17.79 4.64
CA LEU A 104 -4.60 16.97 3.90
C LEU A 104 -3.40 16.56 4.77
N ARG A 105 -3.01 17.42 5.74
CA ARG A 105 -1.92 17.19 6.68
C ARG A 105 -2.28 16.15 7.76
N ILE A 106 -3.49 16.23 8.31
CA ILE A 106 -4.03 15.22 9.24
C ILE A 106 -4.39 13.96 8.46
N ALA A 107 -4.89 14.11 7.24
CA ALA A 107 -5.32 13.02 6.38
C ALA A 107 -6.34 12.11 7.08
N TYR A 108 -5.98 10.84 7.24
CA TYR A 108 -6.74 9.85 7.98
C TYR A 108 -6.08 9.50 9.32
N GLN A 109 -5.32 10.42 9.93
CA GLN A 109 -4.71 10.36 11.27
C GLN A 109 -3.76 9.19 11.61
N ALA A 110 -3.65 8.18 10.76
CA ALA A 110 -2.81 7.00 10.98
C ALA A 110 -1.32 7.30 10.73
N ARG A 111 -0.45 6.63 11.50
CA ARG A 111 1.00 6.62 11.27
C ARG A 111 1.40 5.54 10.25
N PRO A 112 2.38 5.81 9.36
CA PRO A 112 2.85 4.84 8.36
C PRO A 112 3.49 3.58 8.96
N ASP A 113 4.33 3.74 9.99
CA ASP A 113 4.95 2.63 10.72
C ASP A 113 4.42 2.61 12.16
N ILE A 114 3.71 1.53 12.51
CA ILE A 114 3.08 1.40 13.83
C ILE A 114 4.09 1.24 14.97
N PHE A 115 5.33 0.83 14.68
CA PHE A 115 6.38 0.58 15.68
C PHE A 115 7.48 1.65 15.72
N ALA A 116 7.37 2.71 14.92
CA ALA A 116 8.32 3.81 14.94
C ALA A 116 8.25 4.60 16.26
N LYS A 117 9.42 4.86 16.86
CA LYS A 117 9.54 5.81 17.99
C LYS A 117 9.35 7.25 17.52
N GLU A 118 10.06 7.60 16.46
CA GLU A 118 9.98 8.89 15.77
C GLU A 118 9.07 8.73 14.55
N ILE A 119 7.87 9.32 14.62
CA ILE A 119 6.87 9.19 13.56
C ILE A 119 7.17 10.23 12.48
N ILE A 120 7.55 9.76 11.30
CA ILE A 120 7.75 10.61 10.12
C ILE A 120 6.53 10.50 9.21
N LEU A 121 5.91 11.64 8.90
CA LEU A 121 4.81 11.72 7.94
C LEU A 121 5.31 12.25 6.60
N PRO A 122 4.66 11.88 5.48
CA PRO A 122 5.00 12.44 4.18
C PRO A 122 4.93 13.97 4.17
N GLU A 123 5.91 14.58 3.53
CA GLU A 123 5.94 16.03 3.31
C GLU A 123 4.74 16.49 2.47
N GLN A 124 4.20 17.66 2.81
CA GLN A 124 3.10 18.26 2.05
C GLN A 124 3.64 18.93 0.78
N LEU A 125 2.88 18.85 -0.31
CA LEU A 125 3.26 19.43 -1.61
C LEU A 125 2.86 20.90 -1.75
N TYR A 126 1.96 21.39 -0.89
CA TYR A 126 1.56 22.80 -0.86
C TYR A 126 2.38 23.57 0.17
N GLU A 127 2.62 24.85 -0.12
CA GLU A 127 3.42 25.74 0.73
C GLU A 127 2.53 26.60 1.65
N ARG A 128 1.38 27.06 1.13
CA ARG A 128 0.48 27.98 1.83
C ARG A 128 -0.95 27.50 1.70
N VAL A 129 -1.73 27.66 2.77
CA VAL A 129 -3.16 27.38 2.79
C VAL A 129 -3.94 28.66 3.06
N ILE A 130 -5.01 28.88 2.30
CA ILE A 130 -5.99 29.93 2.57
C ILE A 130 -7.36 29.27 2.68
N GLU A 131 -7.99 29.45 3.83
CA GLU A 131 -9.37 29.06 4.05
C GLU A 131 -10.32 30.06 3.39
N VAL A 132 -11.19 29.56 2.53
CA VAL A 132 -12.27 30.33 1.91
C VAL A 132 -13.51 30.20 2.81
N ASN A 133 -14.31 31.26 2.91
CA ASN A 133 -15.50 31.26 3.76
C ASN A 133 -16.74 30.93 2.92
N GLU A 134 -17.02 29.64 2.76
CA GLU A 134 -18.09 29.05 1.95
C GLU A 134 -18.51 27.69 2.52
N ARG A 135 -19.72 27.22 2.23
CA ARG A 135 -20.15 25.85 2.61
C ARG A 135 -21.33 25.38 1.79
N VAL A 136 -21.19 24.21 1.18
CA VAL A 136 -22.28 23.42 0.60
C VAL A 136 -22.35 22.09 1.36
N ARG A 137 -23.55 21.62 1.70
CA ARG A 137 -23.78 20.34 2.39
C ARG A 137 -23.95 19.18 1.41
N ALA A 138 -23.88 17.94 1.91
CA ALA A 138 -24.04 16.72 1.10
C ALA A 138 -25.38 16.63 0.35
N ASP A 139 -26.42 17.33 0.83
CA ASP A 139 -27.76 17.43 0.21
C ASP A 139 -27.88 18.56 -0.81
N GLY A 140 -26.84 19.37 -1.00
CA GLY A 140 -26.81 20.53 -1.90
C GLY A 140 -27.28 21.83 -1.27
N CYS A 141 -27.63 21.84 0.03
CA CYS A 141 -27.95 23.07 0.74
C CYS A 141 -26.71 23.98 0.82
N VAL A 142 -26.84 25.21 0.32
CA VAL A 142 -25.80 26.25 0.47
C VAL A 142 -25.93 26.87 1.86
N GLU A 143 -25.21 26.31 2.83
CA GLU A 143 -25.19 26.78 4.22
C GLU A 143 -24.41 28.10 4.36
N ARG A 144 -23.42 28.34 3.50
CA ARG A 144 -22.69 29.59 3.46
C ARG A 144 -22.33 29.99 2.03
N LEU A 145 -22.78 31.16 1.63
CA LEU A 145 -22.42 31.77 0.35
C LEU A 145 -20.91 32.00 0.27
N LEU A 146 -20.35 31.87 -0.94
CA LEU A 146 -18.94 32.15 -1.22
C LEU A 146 -18.58 33.61 -0.94
N ASP A 147 -17.67 33.83 0.01
CA ASP A 147 -17.05 35.14 0.26
C ASP A 147 -15.57 35.15 -0.19
N ILE A 148 -15.38 35.24 -1.51
CA ILE A 148 -14.04 35.33 -2.10
C ILE A 148 -13.41 36.72 -1.91
N ALA A 149 -14.22 37.76 -1.68
CA ALA A 149 -13.74 39.12 -1.51
C ALA A 149 -12.84 39.25 -0.28
N ALA A 150 -13.20 38.58 0.82
CA ALA A 150 -12.40 38.55 2.04
C ALA A 150 -11.02 37.88 1.85
N CYS A 151 -10.92 36.85 1.00
CA CYS A 151 -9.68 36.09 0.80
C CYS A 151 -8.81 36.64 -0.35
N ARG A 152 -9.36 37.50 -1.22
CA ARG A 152 -8.68 38.04 -2.40
C ARG A 152 -7.31 38.68 -2.09
N PRO A 153 -7.14 39.51 -1.06
CA PRO A 153 -5.83 40.10 -0.75
C PRO A 153 -4.75 39.06 -0.41
N ALA A 154 -5.13 38.01 0.32
CA ALA A 154 -4.21 36.93 0.68
C ALA A 154 -3.79 36.10 -0.55
N ILE A 155 -4.72 35.89 -1.49
CA ILE A 155 -4.45 35.21 -2.76
C ILE A 155 -3.50 36.05 -3.63
N GLU A 156 -3.73 37.36 -3.73
CA GLU A 156 -2.85 38.29 -4.46
C GLU A 156 -1.45 38.36 -3.82
N GLN A 157 -1.37 38.35 -2.49
CA GLN A 157 -0.09 38.31 -1.79
C GLN A 157 0.67 37.00 -2.06
N ALA A 158 0.00 35.85 -2.05
CA ALA A 158 0.64 34.57 -2.36
C ALA A 158 1.26 34.57 -3.77
N LYS A 159 0.54 35.13 -4.75
CA LYS A 159 1.06 35.34 -6.11
C LYS A 159 2.26 36.29 -6.12
N ALA A 160 2.20 37.40 -5.38
CA ALA A 160 3.31 38.36 -5.28
C ALA A 160 4.56 37.74 -4.62
N ASP A 161 4.39 36.79 -3.71
CA ASP A 161 5.47 36.03 -3.06
C ASP A 161 6.07 34.93 -3.95
N GLY A 162 5.61 34.83 -5.21
CA GLY A 162 6.14 33.89 -6.22
C GLY A 162 5.50 32.50 -6.20
N ILE A 163 4.33 32.32 -5.59
CA ILE A 163 3.54 31.10 -5.71
C ILE A 163 2.65 31.23 -6.96
N ASP A 164 2.90 30.40 -7.98
CA ASP A 164 2.25 30.53 -9.30
C ASP A 164 1.29 29.38 -9.65
N ALA A 165 1.27 28.32 -8.85
CA ALA A 165 0.31 27.24 -8.96
C ALA A 165 -0.70 27.30 -7.80
N VAL A 166 -1.98 27.04 -8.09
CA VAL A 166 -3.05 26.99 -7.08
C VAL A 166 -3.92 25.75 -7.24
N ALA A 167 -4.16 25.07 -6.12
CA ALA A 167 -5.12 23.98 -5.98
C ALA A 167 -6.37 24.49 -5.24
N ILE A 168 -7.56 24.22 -5.77
CA ILE A 168 -8.85 24.66 -5.20
C ILE A 168 -9.66 23.43 -4.83
N VAL A 169 -9.98 23.25 -3.54
CA VAL A 169 -10.60 22.04 -2.99
C VAL A 169 -11.70 22.40 -1.99
N PHE A 170 -12.97 22.30 -2.36
CA PHE A 170 -14.10 22.55 -1.47
C PHE A 170 -14.90 21.29 -1.13
N MET A 171 -15.51 21.28 0.07
CA MET A 171 -16.39 20.21 0.53
C MET A 171 -17.60 20.03 -0.42
N HIS A 172 -17.86 18.79 -0.78
CA HIS A 172 -18.91 18.32 -1.69
C HIS A 172 -18.86 18.89 -3.11
N ALA A 173 -17.73 19.50 -3.52
CA ALA A 173 -17.57 20.08 -4.86
C ALA A 173 -17.63 19.05 -5.99
N TRP A 174 -17.33 17.77 -5.69
CA TRP A 174 -17.51 16.65 -6.62
C TRP A 174 -18.94 16.54 -7.16
N LYS A 175 -19.93 17.04 -6.41
CA LYS A 175 -21.35 17.07 -6.80
C LYS A 175 -21.88 18.49 -7.01
N TYR A 176 -21.37 19.48 -6.26
CA TYR A 176 -21.83 20.86 -6.27
C TYR A 176 -20.67 21.85 -6.54
N PRO A 177 -20.20 21.97 -7.79
CA PRO A 177 -18.91 22.62 -8.12
C PRO A 177 -18.94 24.15 -8.22
N GLU A 178 -20.11 24.79 -8.08
CA GLU A 178 -20.30 26.20 -8.45
C GLU A 178 -19.39 27.18 -7.70
N HIS A 179 -19.09 26.93 -6.43
CA HIS A 179 -18.16 27.76 -5.66
C HIS A 179 -16.71 27.62 -6.17
N GLU A 180 -16.25 26.42 -6.47
CA GLU A 180 -14.90 26.22 -7.02
C GLU A 180 -14.73 26.91 -8.38
N LYS A 181 -15.73 26.77 -9.27
CA LYS A 181 -15.75 27.45 -10.57
C LYS A 181 -15.63 28.97 -10.45
N ALA A 182 -16.32 29.55 -9.46
CA ALA A 182 -16.25 30.99 -9.22
C ALA A 182 -14.86 31.43 -8.72
N VAL A 183 -14.24 30.68 -7.81
CA VAL A 183 -12.89 30.97 -7.31
C VAL A 183 -11.83 30.78 -8.40
N ALA A 184 -11.93 29.74 -9.23
CA ALA A 184 -11.03 29.52 -10.36
C ALA A 184 -11.02 30.71 -11.33
N LYS A 185 -12.18 31.32 -11.62
CA LYS A 185 -12.28 32.55 -12.43
C LYS A 185 -11.53 33.73 -11.80
N VAL A 186 -11.52 33.84 -10.47
CA VAL A 186 -10.77 34.90 -9.77
C VAL A 186 -9.27 34.64 -9.85
N CYS A 187 -8.81 33.41 -9.61
CA CYS A 187 -7.39 33.04 -9.75
C CYS A 187 -6.87 33.29 -11.18
N ARG A 188 -7.67 32.97 -12.21
CA ARG A 188 -7.33 33.29 -13.62
C ARG A 188 -7.15 34.80 -13.85
N LYS A 189 -8.02 35.63 -13.26
CA LYS A 189 -7.91 37.10 -13.35
C LYS A 189 -6.71 37.68 -12.59
N ILE A 190 -6.30 37.05 -11.49
CA ILE A 190 -5.08 37.42 -10.75
C ILE A 190 -3.81 37.03 -11.53
N GLY A 191 -3.90 36.02 -12.39
CA GLY A 191 -2.84 35.64 -13.32
C GLY A 191 -1.98 34.47 -12.83
N PHE A 192 -2.54 33.54 -12.04
CA PHE A 192 -1.88 32.24 -11.80
C PHE A 192 -1.73 31.48 -13.12
N SER A 193 -0.54 30.92 -13.38
CA SER A 193 -0.28 30.16 -14.61
C SER A 193 -0.84 28.74 -14.55
N GLN A 194 -0.92 28.15 -13.36
CA GLN A 194 -1.51 26.83 -13.12
C GLN A 194 -2.65 26.92 -12.09
N ILE A 195 -3.82 26.41 -12.47
CA ILE A 195 -5.02 26.37 -11.61
C ILE A 195 -5.64 25.00 -11.73
N SER A 196 -5.49 24.19 -10.69
CA SER A 196 -6.08 22.85 -10.59
C SER A 196 -7.32 22.91 -9.69
N VAL A 197 -8.47 22.49 -10.22
CA VAL A 197 -9.77 22.61 -9.54
C VAL A 197 -10.31 21.22 -9.24
N SER A 198 -10.67 20.95 -7.99
CA SER A 198 -10.83 19.57 -7.53
C SER A 198 -11.95 18.79 -8.22
N HIS A 199 -13.07 19.44 -8.54
CA HIS A 199 -14.14 18.80 -9.32
C HIS A 199 -13.80 18.52 -10.78
N GLU A 200 -12.78 19.18 -11.36
CA GLU A 200 -12.31 18.92 -12.73
C GLU A 200 -11.24 17.82 -12.73
N VAL A 201 -10.33 17.88 -11.76
CA VAL A 201 -9.19 16.95 -11.62
C VAL A 201 -9.64 15.55 -11.18
N SER A 202 -10.53 15.47 -10.19
CA SER A 202 -11.02 14.20 -9.62
C SER A 202 -12.47 14.37 -9.15
N PRO A 203 -13.49 14.20 -10.03
CA PRO A 203 -14.92 14.38 -9.74
C PRO A 203 -15.54 13.26 -8.88
N LEU A 204 -14.82 12.81 -7.86
CA LEU A 204 -15.21 11.73 -6.95
C LEU A 204 -15.29 12.24 -5.51
N ILE A 205 -16.14 11.57 -4.72
CA ILE A 205 -16.23 11.77 -3.28
C ILE A 205 -14.90 11.44 -2.58
N LYS A 206 -14.72 12.00 -1.38
CA LYS A 206 -13.57 11.95 -0.45
C LYS A 206 -12.69 13.19 -0.56
N LEU A 207 -12.84 14.12 0.38
CA LEU A 207 -12.12 15.40 0.39
C LEU A 207 -10.60 15.19 0.39
N VAL A 208 -10.09 14.26 1.21
CA VAL A 208 -8.65 14.08 1.38
C VAL A 208 -8.02 13.55 0.08
N GLY A 209 -8.54 12.44 -0.45
CA GLY A 209 -8.01 11.85 -1.68
C GLY A 209 -8.18 12.74 -2.92
N ARG A 210 -9.32 13.43 -3.04
CA ARG A 210 -9.55 14.42 -4.11
C ARG A 210 -8.60 15.62 -3.96
N GLY A 211 -8.42 16.11 -2.74
CA GLY A 211 -7.55 17.23 -2.45
C GLY A 211 -6.08 16.94 -2.75
N ASP A 212 -5.55 15.81 -2.30
CA ASP A 212 -4.16 15.42 -2.60
C ASP A 212 -3.92 15.29 -4.11
N THR A 213 -4.86 14.70 -4.85
CA THR A 213 -4.78 14.59 -6.31
C THR A 213 -4.73 15.96 -6.99
N THR A 214 -5.53 16.91 -6.50
CA THR A 214 -5.58 18.29 -7.01
C THR A 214 -4.29 19.05 -6.73
N VAL A 215 -3.69 18.82 -5.56
CA VAL A 215 -2.40 19.41 -5.20
C VAL A 215 -1.27 18.80 -6.03
N VAL A 216 -1.24 17.47 -6.23
CA VAL A 216 -0.27 16.79 -7.10
C VAL A 216 -0.32 17.36 -8.51
N ASP A 217 -1.52 17.54 -9.05
CA ASP A 217 -1.70 18.13 -10.37
C ASP A 217 -1.14 19.56 -10.44
N ALA A 218 -1.49 20.43 -9.49
CA ALA A 218 -0.96 21.79 -9.42
C ALA A 218 0.58 21.83 -9.27
N TYR A 219 1.14 20.88 -8.53
CA TYR A 219 2.57 20.79 -8.22
C TYR A 219 3.40 20.34 -9.43
N LEU A 220 2.87 19.41 -10.25
CA LEU A 220 3.62 18.75 -11.33
C LEU A 220 3.33 19.31 -12.73
N SER A 221 2.11 19.76 -13.01
CA SER A 221 1.71 20.27 -14.33
C SER A 221 2.63 21.38 -14.88
N PRO A 222 3.09 22.37 -14.09
CA PRO A 222 4.00 23.40 -14.59
C PRO A 222 5.34 22.86 -15.10
N ILE A 223 5.91 21.86 -14.41
CA ILE A 223 7.19 21.23 -14.79
C ILE A 223 7.03 20.50 -16.11
N LEU A 224 5.95 19.74 -16.24
CA LEU A 224 5.64 19.01 -17.46
C LEU A 224 5.42 19.97 -18.62
N SER A 225 4.65 21.04 -18.42
CA SER A 225 4.41 22.06 -19.45
C SER A 225 5.72 22.68 -19.96
N ARG A 226 6.66 23.04 -19.06
CA ARG A 226 7.99 23.53 -19.47
C ARG A 226 8.78 22.49 -20.27
N TYR A 227 8.71 21.22 -19.87
CA TYR A 227 9.38 20.13 -20.59
C TYR A 227 8.78 19.91 -21.99
N VAL A 228 7.46 19.85 -22.07
CA VAL A 228 6.70 19.73 -23.32
C VAL A 228 7.05 20.88 -24.26
N GLN A 229 7.03 22.13 -23.78
CA GLN A 229 7.34 23.31 -24.59
C GLN A 229 8.77 23.27 -25.12
N ARG A 230 9.74 22.81 -24.32
CA ARG A 230 11.13 22.63 -24.76
C ARG A 230 11.22 21.63 -25.92
N VAL A 231 10.63 20.45 -25.76
CA VAL A 231 10.61 19.42 -26.83
C VAL A 231 9.90 19.93 -28.09
N ALA A 232 8.73 20.56 -27.94
CA ALA A 232 7.98 21.12 -29.05
C ALA A 232 8.77 22.21 -29.81
N SER A 233 9.51 23.06 -29.08
CA SER A 233 10.33 24.12 -29.71
C SER A 233 11.48 23.58 -30.57
N GLU A 234 12.07 22.45 -30.19
CA GLU A 234 13.15 21.79 -30.94
C GLU A 234 12.65 21.02 -32.17
N LEU A 235 11.42 20.50 -32.10
CA LEU A 235 10.78 19.77 -33.21
C LEU A 235 10.16 20.70 -34.27
N GLY A 236 9.83 21.93 -33.89
CA GLY A 236 9.13 22.90 -34.75
C GLY A 236 7.65 22.55 -34.99
N ALA A 237 6.99 23.31 -35.86
CA ALA A 237 5.62 23.04 -36.27
C ALA A 237 5.58 21.88 -37.30
N GLY A 238 4.73 20.89 -37.08
CA GLY A 238 4.54 19.77 -38.01
C GLY A 238 4.28 18.42 -37.34
N PRO A 239 5.16 17.94 -36.44
CA PRO A 239 5.02 16.62 -35.83
C PRO A 239 3.89 16.59 -34.81
N ARG A 240 3.17 15.45 -34.72
CA ARG A 240 2.18 15.24 -33.66
C ARG A 240 2.88 14.69 -32.42
N LEU A 241 3.09 15.55 -31.43
CA LEU A 241 3.73 15.21 -30.16
C LEU A 241 2.68 14.71 -29.16
N MET A 242 2.85 13.47 -28.70
CA MET A 242 1.95 12.80 -27.77
C MET A 242 2.72 12.25 -26.58
N PHE A 243 2.08 12.26 -25.41
CA PHE A 243 2.63 11.75 -24.17
C PHE A 243 1.86 10.56 -23.64
N MET A 244 2.59 9.59 -23.10
CA MET A 244 2.03 8.44 -22.38
C MET A 244 1.44 8.90 -21.06
N MET A 245 0.22 8.47 -20.79
CA MET A 245 -0.45 8.68 -19.52
C MET A 245 -0.29 7.46 -18.61
N SER A 246 -0.43 7.68 -17.31
CA SER A 246 -0.47 6.64 -16.27
C SER A 246 -1.51 5.57 -16.57
N SER A 247 -2.58 5.89 -17.30
CA SER A 247 -3.68 5.00 -17.67
C SER A 247 -3.35 4.01 -18.81
N GLY A 248 -2.17 4.14 -19.43
CA GLY A 248 -1.66 3.29 -20.52
C GLY A 248 -1.95 3.79 -21.94
N GLY A 249 -2.69 4.90 -22.06
CA GLY A 249 -2.98 5.54 -23.36
C GLY A 249 -2.17 6.81 -23.60
N LEU A 250 -2.22 7.32 -24.83
CA LEU A 250 -1.58 8.57 -25.23
C LEU A 250 -2.55 9.75 -25.13
N THR A 251 -2.00 10.93 -24.85
CA THR A 251 -2.69 12.22 -24.98
C THR A 251 -1.81 13.24 -25.71
N ALA A 252 -2.40 14.26 -26.31
CA ALA A 252 -1.66 15.37 -26.90
C ALA A 252 -0.85 16.14 -25.84
N ALA A 253 0.28 16.69 -26.26
CA ALA A 253 1.24 17.29 -25.33
C ALA A 253 0.71 18.49 -24.52
N ASP A 254 -0.23 19.25 -25.08
CA ASP A 254 -0.90 20.39 -24.44
C ASP A 254 -2.00 19.98 -23.44
N MET A 255 -2.47 18.73 -23.52
CA MET A 255 -3.42 18.12 -22.59
C MET A 255 -2.76 17.24 -21.52
N PHE A 256 -1.44 17.10 -21.54
CA PHE A 256 -0.71 16.26 -20.60
C PHE A 256 -0.58 16.93 -19.22
N GLN A 257 -1.27 16.36 -18.22
CA GLN A 257 -1.36 16.91 -16.87
C GLN A 257 -0.53 16.13 -15.84
N GLY A 258 -0.21 16.79 -14.72
CA GLY A 258 0.60 16.27 -13.62
C GLY A 258 0.09 14.95 -13.05
N LYS A 259 -1.24 14.87 -12.82
CA LYS A 259 -1.88 13.65 -12.28
C LYS A 259 -1.77 12.43 -13.20
N ASP A 260 -1.67 12.66 -14.51
CA ASP A 260 -1.67 11.60 -15.54
C ASP A 260 -0.25 11.22 -15.98
N ALA A 261 0.79 11.87 -15.45
CA ALA A 261 2.18 11.66 -15.87
C ALA A 261 2.95 10.67 -15.00
N LEU A 262 2.41 10.33 -13.83
CA LEU A 262 3.08 9.49 -12.84
C LEU A 262 3.15 8.03 -13.32
N LEU A 263 4.33 7.42 -13.27
CA LEU A 263 4.55 6.06 -13.78
C LEU A 263 4.19 5.88 -15.28
N SER A 264 4.20 6.95 -16.08
CA SER A 264 3.89 6.89 -17.52
C SER A 264 4.86 6.02 -18.32
N GLY A 265 6.17 6.08 -18.03
CA GLY A 265 7.16 5.19 -18.65
C GLY A 265 6.85 3.70 -18.42
N PRO A 266 6.74 3.25 -17.16
CA PRO A 266 6.30 1.90 -16.83
C PRO A 266 4.95 1.48 -17.44
N ALA A 267 3.98 2.40 -17.56
CA ALA A 267 2.72 2.12 -18.25
C ALA A 267 2.92 1.74 -19.73
N GLY A 268 3.89 2.39 -20.40
CA GLY A 268 4.37 1.98 -21.71
C GLY A 268 4.92 0.55 -21.74
N GLY A 269 5.68 0.16 -20.71
CA GLY A 269 6.17 -1.21 -20.53
C GLY A 269 5.03 -2.22 -20.41
N VAL A 270 3.95 -1.87 -19.71
CA VAL A 270 2.74 -2.71 -19.61
C VAL A 270 2.07 -2.89 -20.97
N VAL A 271 1.92 -1.84 -21.77
CA VAL A 271 1.39 -1.98 -23.14
C VAL A 271 2.31 -2.86 -23.99
N GLY A 272 3.62 -2.63 -23.89
CA GLY A 272 4.62 -3.42 -24.61
C GLY A 272 4.56 -4.91 -24.27
N MET A 273 4.42 -5.26 -22.99
CA MET A 273 4.34 -6.66 -22.59
C MET A 273 3.04 -7.35 -23.03
N VAL A 274 1.92 -6.62 -23.07
CA VAL A 274 0.64 -7.18 -23.51
C VAL A 274 0.63 -7.38 -25.02
N GLU A 275 1.01 -6.37 -25.79
CA GLU A 275 0.97 -6.46 -27.24
C GLU A 275 1.99 -7.47 -27.79
N THR A 276 3.19 -7.56 -27.19
CA THR A 276 4.18 -8.58 -27.60
C THR A 276 3.77 -10.00 -27.22
N ALA A 277 3.11 -10.20 -26.07
CA ALA A 277 2.57 -11.50 -25.69
C ALA A 277 1.42 -11.94 -26.61
N ARG A 278 0.52 -11.01 -26.99
CA ARG A 278 -0.54 -11.27 -27.97
C ARG A 278 0.03 -11.70 -29.33
N LEU A 279 1.11 -11.07 -29.78
CA LEU A 279 1.81 -11.47 -31.01
C LEU A 279 2.44 -12.87 -30.91
N ALA A 280 2.74 -13.33 -29.69
CA ALA A 280 3.26 -14.67 -29.41
C ALA A 280 2.15 -15.68 -29.05
N ASP A 281 0.87 -15.35 -29.28
CA ASP A 281 -0.32 -16.15 -28.99
C ASP A 281 -0.54 -16.45 -27.49
N PHE A 282 -0.18 -15.52 -26.61
CA PHE A 282 -0.45 -15.59 -25.16
C PHE A 282 -1.42 -14.48 -24.71
N GLU A 283 -2.48 -14.87 -24.00
CA GLU A 283 -3.52 -13.95 -23.51
C GLU A 283 -3.48 -13.71 -22.00
N LYS A 284 -2.78 -14.57 -21.25
CA LYS A 284 -2.58 -14.48 -19.79
C LYS A 284 -1.11 -14.19 -19.48
N VAL A 285 -0.82 -13.01 -18.94
CA VAL A 285 0.56 -12.50 -18.86
C VAL A 285 0.84 -11.86 -17.50
N ILE A 286 2.02 -12.17 -16.96
CA ILE A 286 2.64 -11.42 -15.87
C ILE A 286 3.82 -10.65 -16.44
N GLY A 287 3.80 -9.32 -16.30
CA GLY A 287 4.92 -8.45 -16.63
C GLY A 287 5.98 -8.44 -15.53
N PHE A 288 7.24 -8.50 -15.95
CA PHE A 288 8.40 -8.45 -15.08
C PHE A 288 9.47 -7.54 -15.71
N ASP A 289 9.49 -6.27 -15.31
CA ASP A 289 10.48 -5.28 -15.73
C ASP A 289 11.54 -5.12 -14.65
N MET A 290 12.76 -5.63 -14.85
CA MET A 290 13.82 -5.47 -13.88
C MET A 290 14.91 -4.53 -14.41
N GLY A 291 15.04 -3.39 -13.74
CA GLY A 291 16.07 -2.38 -13.99
C GLY A 291 17.26 -2.46 -13.04
N GLY A 292 18.01 -1.35 -12.99
CA GLY A 292 19.14 -1.20 -12.07
C GLY A 292 18.74 -0.87 -10.64
N THR A 293 17.54 -0.35 -10.39
CA THR A 293 17.16 0.13 -9.05
C THR A 293 15.95 -0.62 -8.48
N SER A 294 15.02 -1.00 -9.34
CA SER A 294 13.72 -1.57 -8.98
C SER A 294 13.28 -2.61 -9.99
N THR A 295 12.23 -3.33 -9.62
CA THR A 295 11.45 -4.19 -10.51
C THR A 295 9.99 -3.72 -10.51
N ASP A 296 9.42 -3.55 -11.70
CA ASP A 296 8.00 -3.26 -11.90
C ASP A 296 7.27 -4.52 -12.37
N VAL A 297 6.16 -4.86 -11.71
CA VAL A 297 5.33 -6.02 -12.06
C VAL A 297 3.89 -5.62 -12.35
N ALA A 298 3.27 -6.30 -13.32
CA ALA A 298 1.90 -6.05 -13.75
C ALA A 298 1.20 -7.36 -14.16
N HIS A 299 -0.13 -7.39 -14.07
CA HIS A 299 -0.96 -8.54 -14.44
C HIS A 299 -1.87 -8.17 -15.60
N TYR A 300 -2.07 -9.11 -16.52
CA TYR A 300 -3.00 -8.98 -17.64
C TYR A 300 -3.72 -10.32 -17.91
N ASP A 301 -5.04 -10.26 -17.99
CA ASP A 301 -5.93 -11.36 -18.37
C ASP A 301 -7.11 -10.76 -19.16
N GLY A 302 -6.93 -10.64 -20.48
CA GLY A 302 -7.95 -10.08 -21.40
C GLY A 302 -8.11 -8.55 -21.40
N GLU A 303 -7.91 -7.87 -20.26
CA GLU A 303 -8.05 -6.41 -20.12
C GLU A 303 -6.91 -5.77 -19.32
N TYR A 304 -6.63 -4.49 -19.60
CA TYR A 304 -5.65 -3.70 -18.84
C TYR A 304 -6.19 -3.36 -17.45
N GLU A 305 -5.51 -3.83 -16.41
CA GLU A 305 -5.92 -3.53 -15.04
C GLU A 305 -5.50 -2.13 -14.61
N ARG A 306 -6.46 -1.38 -14.05
CA ARG A 306 -6.24 -0.03 -13.51
C ARG A 306 -6.59 0.04 -12.03
N ALA A 307 -5.80 0.80 -11.28
CA ALA A 307 -6.10 1.22 -9.92
C ALA A 307 -6.49 2.70 -9.93
N PHE A 308 -7.51 3.04 -9.15
CA PHE A 308 -7.99 4.41 -9.03
C PHE A 308 -7.49 5.09 -7.76
N ASP A 309 -7.33 4.33 -6.67
CA ASP A 309 -6.76 4.79 -5.41
C ASP A 309 -5.33 4.23 -5.30
N THR A 310 -4.33 5.09 -5.47
CA THR A 310 -2.91 4.72 -5.40
C THR A 310 -2.15 5.65 -4.45
N GLU A 311 -0.98 5.22 -4.01
CA GLU A 311 -0.05 6.06 -3.26
C GLU A 311 1.31 6.02 -3.96
N VAL A 312 1.83 7.21 -4.30
CA VAL A 312 3.13 7.37 -4.96
C VAL A 312 3.96 8.36 -4.13
N ALA A 313 5.15 7.95 -3.70
CA ALA A 313 6.03 8.77 -2.85
C ALA A 313 5.36 9.31 -1.57
N GLY A 314 4.49 8.50 -0.95
CA GLY A 314 3.72 8.88 0.25
C GLY A 314 2.55 9.84 -0.03
N VAL A 315 2.25 10.14 -1.30
CA VAL A 315 1.16 11.02 -1.71
C VAL A 315 0.02 10.19 -2.29
N ARG A 316 -1.20 10.42 -1.81
CA ARG A 316 -2.40 9.69 -2.24
C ARG A 316 -2.95 10.29 -3.53
N ILE A 317 -3.33 9.45 -4.48
CA ILE A 317 -3.75 9.88 -5.80
C ILE A 317 -4.99 9.10 -6.24
N ARG A 318 -6.02 9.85 -6.65
CA ARG A 318 -7.32 9.38 -7.15
C ARG A 318 -7.43 9.61 -8.65
N ALA A 319 -6.62 8.90 -9.43
CA ALA A 319 -6.62 8.97 -10.89
C ALA A 319 -6.47 7.56 -11.49
N PRO A 320 -7.02 7.28 -12.69
CA PRO A 320 -6.85 5.98 -13.33
C PRO A 320 -5.38 5.76 -13.68
N MET A 321 -4.76 4.77 -13.06
CA MET A 321 -3.39 4.36 -13.35
C MET A 321 -3.33 2.89 -13.64
N MET A 322 -2.49 2.49 -14.59
CA MET A 322 -2.12 1.10 -14.80
C MET A 322 -1.63 0.54 -13.48
N ARG A 323 -2.14 -0.65 -13.12
CA ARG A 323 -1.83 -1.26 -11.83
C ARG A 323 -0.44 -1.89 -11.88
N ILE A 324 0.54 -1.06 -11.61
CA ILE A 324 1.96 -1.42 -11.57
C ILE A 324 2.39 -1.50 -10.11
N HIS A 325 3.01 -2.61 -9.73
CA HIS A 325 3.59 -2.75 -8.42
C HIS A 325 5.11 -2.73 -8.52
N THR A 326 5.73 -1.73 -7.93
CA THR A 326 7.19 -1.56 -7.90
C THR A 326 7.75 -2.14 -6.61
N VAL A 327 8.83 -2.92 -6.72
CA VAL A 327 9.62 -3.40 -5.58
C VAL A 327 11.06 -2.93 -5.70
N ALA A 328 11.66 -2.58 -4.56
CA ALA A 328 13.06 -2.14 -4.44
C ALA A 328 14.07 -3.31 -4.57
N ALA A 329 13.89 -4.11 -5.61
CA ALA A 329 14.76 -5.21 -6.00
C ALA A 329 15.18 -4.97 -7.46
N GLY A 330 16.42 -4.58 -7.69
CA GLY A 330 17.01 -4.37 -9.01
C GLY A 330 18.47 -4.79 -9.02
N GLY A 331 19.16 -4.64 -10.15
CA GLY A 331 20.58 -5.01 -10.24
C GLY A 331 21.51 -4.28 -9.25
N GLY A 332 21.13 -3.07 -8.84
CA GLY A 332 21.86 -2.22 -7.90
C GLY A 332 21.45 -2.39 -6.44
N SER A 333 20.45 -3.22 -6.12
CA SER A 333 20.04 -3.44 -4.73
C SER A 333 21.20 -3.97 -3.89
N ILE A 334 21.46 -3.32 -2.77
CA ILE A 334 22.65 -3.54 -1.94
C ILE A 334 22.50 -4.84 -1.13
N LEU A 335 23.60 -5.58 -0.99
CA LEU A 335 23.65 -6.84 -0.24
C LEU A 335 24.12 -6.56 1.20
N HIS A 336 23.29 -6.92 2.18
CA HIS A 336 23.55 -6.70 3.60
C HIS A 336 23.68 -8.02 4.36
N TYR A 337 24.63 -8.07 5.28
CA TYR A 337 24.75 -9.15 6.27
C TYR A 337 24.91 -8.54 7.66
N GLU A 338 23.88 -8.69 8.50
CA GLU A 338 23.87 -8.16 9.87
C GLU A 338 23.13 -9.11 10.81
N ALA A 339 23.67 -9.30 12.02
CA ALA A 339 23.09 -10.16 13.05
C ALA A 339 22.72 -11.58 12.57
N GLY A 340 23.53 -12.16 11.67
CA GLY A 340 23.32 -13.49 11.11
C GLY A 340 22.27 -13.58 9.99
N ARG A 341 21.75 -12.45 9.47
CA ARG A 341 20.73 -12.43 8.42
C ARG A 341 21.26 -11.86 7.11
N PHE A 342 20.79 -12.41 6.01
CA PHE A 342 21.02 -11.92 4.65
C PHE A 342 19.85 -11.04 4.24
N ARG A 343 20.11 -9.82 3.75
CA ARG A 343 19.09 -8.91 3.22
C ARG A 343 19.54 -8.33 1.89
N VAL A 344 18.58 -8.06 1.00
CA VAL A 344 18.81 -7.39 -0.29
C VAL A 344 17.94 -6.14 -0.36
N GLY A 345 18.57 -4.98 -0.53
CA GLY A 345 17.91 -3.68 -0.51
C GLY A 345 17.33 -3.31 0.87
N PRO A 346 16.40 -2.34 0.94
CA PRO A 346 15.75 -1.63 -0.19
C PRO A 346 16.62 -0.54 -0.84
N ASP A 347 17.73 -0.19 -0.22
CA ASP A 347 18.72 0.73 -0.76
C ASP A 347 19.40 0.17 -2.02
N SER A 348 19.75 1.08 -2.91
CA SER A 348 20.36 0.77 -4.20
C SER A 348 21.63 1.58 -4.38
N ALA A 349 22.66 0.93 -4.94
CA ALA A 349 23.88 1.57 -5.35
C ALA A 349 23.69 2.46 -6.60
N GLY A 350 22.56 2.33 -7.30
CA GLY A 350 22.24 3.07 -8.52
C GLY A 350 23.27 2.87 -9.62
N ALA A 351 23.54 3.92 -10.41
CA ALA A 351 24.64 3.96 -11.37
C ALA A 351 25.88 4.70 -10.85
N ASN A 352 25.75 5.44 -9.73
CA ASN A 352 26.84 6.19 -9.11
C ASN A 352 26.65 6.24 -7.58
N PRO A 353 27.55 5.65 -6.76
CA PRO A 353 28.78 4.96 -7.18
C PRO A 353 28.53 3.67 -7.96
N GLY A 354 27.31 3.11 -7.92
CA GLY A 354 26.97 1.87 -8.60
C GLY A 354 27.50 0.61 -7.89
N PRO A 355 27.19 -0.59 -8.40
CA PRO A 355 27.74 -1.86 -7.90
C PRO A 355 29.27 -1.83 -7.79
N ALA A 356 29.85 -2.68 -6.95
CA ALA A 356 31.29 -2.75 -6.73
C ALA A 356 32.07 -2.99 -8.04
N ALA A 357 31.49 -3.76 -8.96
CA ALA A 357 32.04 -4.03 -10.28
C ALA A 357 32.20 -2.79 -11.18
N TYR A 358 31.54 -1.65 -10.87
CA TYR A 358 31.56 -0.44 -11.71
C TYR A 358 32.82 0.43 -11.51
N ARG A 359 33.77 0.01 -10.65
CA ARG A 359 35.07 0.68 -10.42
C ARG A 359 34.97 2.09 -9.84
N ARG A 360 33.94 2.34 -9.01
CA ARG A 360 33.68 3.64 -8.36
C ARG A 360 33.57 3.58 -6.83
N GLY A 361 34.03 2.48 -6.24
CA GLY A 361 34.05 2.31 -4.78
C GLY A 361 32.70 1.93 -4.15
N GLY A 362 31.71 1.52 -4.95
CA GLY A 362 30.38 1.15 -4.45
C GLY A 362 30.31 -0.19 -3.71
N PRO A 363 29.20 -0.48 -3.02
CA PRO A 363 28.99 -1.68 -2.21
C PRO A 363 28.72 -2.93 -3.08
N LEU A 364 28.66 -4.12 -2.45
CA LEU A 364 28.17 -5.32 -3.13
C LEU A 364 26.67 -5.15 -3.44
N ALA A 365 26.27 -5.46 -4.67
CA ALA A 365 24.89 -5.43 -5.14
C ALA A 365 24.50 -6.72 -5.90
N VAL A 366 23.23 -6.87 -6.28
CA VAL A 366 22.72 -8.04 -7.05
C VAL A 366 23.51 -8.28 -8.35
N THR A 367 23.88 -7.21 -9.06
CA THR A 367 24.75 -7.27 -10.25
C THR A 367 26.11 -7.89 -9.91
N ASP A 368 26.69 -7.56 -8.75
CA ASP A 368 27.96 -8.15 -8.32
C ASP A 368 27.80 -9.64 -8.01
N ALA A 369 26.66 -10.06 -7.46
CA ALA A 369 26.36 -11.48 -7.27
C ALA A 369 26.29 -12.20 -8.63
N ASN A 370 25.61 -11.64 -9.63
CA ASN A 370 25.58 -12.22 -10.98
C ASN A 370 26.95 -12.27 -11.66
N VAL A 371 27.82 -11.27 -11.41
CA VAL A 371 29.23 -11.29 -11.85
C VAL A 371 30.01 -12.40 -11.13
N MET A 372 29.85 -12.55 -9.81
CA MET A 372 30.49 -13.60 -9.02
C MET A 372 30.10 -15.00 -9.51
N LEU A 373 28.82 -15.20 -9.82
CA LEU A 373 28.25 -16.46 -10.28
C LEU A 373 28.51 -16.74 -11.77
N GLY A 374 29.13 -15.82 -12.51
CA GLY A 374 29.35 -15.98 -13.96
C GLY A 374 28.07 -15.92 -14.81
N LYS A 375 26.95 -15.45 -14.23
CA LYS A 375 25.70 -15.16 -14.96
C LYS A 375 25.86 -13.88 -15.79
N LEU A 376 26.70 -12.94 -15.33
CA LEU A 376 27.20 -11.80 -16.11
C LEU A 376 28.69 -11.96 -16.41
N GLN A 377 29.05 -11.91 -17.70
CA GLN A 377 30.42 -12.08 -18.18
C GLN A 377 31.01 -10.73 -18.63
N PRO A 378 32.08 -10.22 -18.01
CA PRO A 378 32.62 -8.89 -18.29
C PRO A 378 33.00 -8.63 -19.74
N ASP A 379 33.54 -9.64 -20.43
CA ASP A 379 34.00 -9.53 -21.83
C ASP A 379 32.87 -9.30 -22.83
N PHE A 380 31.63 -9.60 -22.42
CA PHE A 380 30.41 -9.42 -23.20
C PHE A 380 29.60 -8.21 -22.75
N PHE A 381 30.06 -7.50 -21.73
CA PHE A 381 29.46 -6.28 -21.25
C PHE A 381 30.20 -5.07 -21.84
N PRO A 382 29.51 -3.96 -22.21
CA PRO A 382 30.18 -2.76 -22.70
C PRO A 382 31.26 -2.26 -21.74
N ALA A 383 32.46 -2.00 -22.27
CA ALA A 383 33.59 -1.48 -21.49
C ALA A 383 33.42 0.04 -21.29
N ILE A 384 32.49 0.41 -20.40
CA ILE A 384 32.10 1.82 -20.14
C ILE A 384 32.42 2.27 -18.70
N PHE A 385 33.23 1.50 -17.97
CA PHE A 385 33.53 1.74 -16.55
C PHE A 385 34.93 2.32 -16.33
N GLY A 386 35.23 2.67 -15.08
CA GLY A 386 36.49 3.31 -14.69
C GLY A 386 36.53 4.81 -15.01
N ALA A 387 37.65 5.46 -14.66
CA ALA A 387 37.81 6.91 -14.83
C ALA A 387 37.78 7.36 -16.30
N GLY A 388 38.18 6.50 -17.23
CA GLY A 388 38.19 6.75 -18.68
C GLY A 388 36.94 6.29 -19.43
N GLN A 389 35.97 5.64 -18.76
CA GLN A 389 34.78 5.02 -19.38
C GLN A 389 35.11 4.02 -20.51
N ASP A 390 36.19 3.26 -20.34
CA ASP A 390 36.75 2.35 -21.34
C ASP A 390 37.11 0.96 -20.77
N GLN A 391 36.76 0.68 -19.51
CA GLN A 391 37.12 -0.55 -18.82
C GLN A 391 35.92 -1.50 -18.61
N PRO A 392 36.15 -2.82 -18.57
CA PRO A 392 35.11 -3.80 -18.26
C PRO A 392 34.80 -3.84 -16.76
N LEU A 393 33.74 -4.57 -16.39
CA LEU A 393 33.36 -4.86 -15.00
C LEU A 393 34.53 -5.44 -14.18
N ASP A 394 34.65 -5.04 -12.92
CA ASP A 394 35.75 -5.45 -12.03
C ASP A 394 35.45 -6.73 -11.23
N VAL A 395 35.71 -7.88 -11.86
CA VAL A 395 35.59 -9.19 -11.22
C VAL A 395 36.53 -9.35 -10.02
N GLY A 396 37.70 -8.71 -10.04
CA GLY A 396 38.69 -8.83 -8.97
C GLY A 396 38.16 -8.25 -7.67
N THR A 397 37.59 -7.04 -7.74
CA THR A 397 36.96 -6.37 -6.60
C THR A 397 35.77 -7.19 -6.07
N VAL A 398 34.91 -7.70 -6.95
CA VAL A 398 33.75 -8.52 -6.57
C VAL A 398 34.17 -9.78 -5.81
N ARG A 399 35.12 -10.55 -6.36
CA ARG A 399 35.64 -11.77 -5.69
C ARG A 399 36.27 -11.47 -4.34
N GLY A 400 37.05 -10.40 -4.24
CA GLY A 400 37.67 -9.96 -2.99
C GLY A 400 36.63 -9.67 -1.90
N LYS A 401 35.56 -8.92 -2.26
CA LYS A 401 34.48 -8.58 -1.32
C LYS A 401 33.65 -9.80 -0.89
N PHE A 402 33.26 -10.69 -1.81
CA PHE A 402 32.54 -11.91 -1.43
C PHE A 402 33.40 -12.88 -0.61
N THR A 403 34.71 -12.93 -0.85
CA THR A 403 35.64 -13.73 -0.02
C THR A 403 35.70 -13.19 1.41
N ALA A 404 35.77 -11.87 1.57
CA ALA A 404 35.72 -11.23 2.89
C ALA A 404 34.38 -11.50 3.58
N LEU A 405 33.27 -11.37 2.85
CA LEU A 405 31.94 -11.62 3.38
C LEU A 405 31.72 -13.08 3.81
N ALA A 406 32.16 -14.05 3.01
CA ALA A 406 32.10 -15.47 3.39
C ALA A 406 32.93 -15.77 4.66
N ALA A 407 34.08 -15.12 4.81
CA ALA A 407 34.89 -15.23 6.02
C ALA A 407 34.21 -14.59 7.24
N GLU A 408 33.49 -13.48 7.07
CA GLU A 408 32.68 -12.83 8.11
C GLU A 408 31.51 -13.70 8.56
N ILE A 409 30.83 -14.38 7.63
CA ILE A 409 29.71 -15.30 7.93
C ILE A 409 30.21 -16.50 8.75
N GLY A 410 31.36 -17.08 8.38
CA GLY A 410 32.08 -18.06 9.21
C GLY A 410 31.44 -19.45 9.34
N ASP A 411 30.42 -19.78 8.54
CA ASP A 411 29.68 -21.06 8.61
C ASP A 411 30.11 -22.11 7.57
N GLY A 412 31.18 -21.82 6.81
CA GLY A 412 31.76 -22.72 5.81
C GLY A 412 31.19 -22.59 4.40
N ARG A 413 30.21 -21.71 4.15
CA ARG A 413 29.75 -21.41 2.79
C ARG A 413 30.87 -20.80 1.92
N THR A 414 30.92 -21.18 0.65
CA THR A 414 31.86 -20.56 -0.30
C THR A 414 31.37 -19.18 -0.73
N PRO A 415 32.25 -18.30 -1.23
CA PRO A 415 31.86 -17.00 -1.76
C PRO A 415 30.76 -17.08 -2.85
N GLU A 416 30.76 -18.13 -3.66
CA GLU A 416 29.72 -18.42 -4.66
C GLU A 416 28.39 -18.78 -4.00
N ALA A 417 28.38 -19.64 -2.98
CA ALA A 417 27.17 -20.01 -2.25
C ALA A 417 26.56 -18.79 -1.52
N VAL A 418 27.40 -17.91 -0.99
CA VAL A 418 26.96 -16.62 -0.42
C VAL A 418 26.30 -15.74 -1.48
N ALA A 419 26.92 -15.59 -2.65
CA ALA A 419 26.36 -14.82 -3.77
C ALA A 419 25.03 -15.43 -4.29
N GLU A 420 24.94 -16.75 -4.42
CA GLU A 420 23.72 -17.46 -4.80
C GLU A 420 22.60 -17.28 -3.77
N GLY A 421 22.93 -17.26 -2.47
CA GLY A 421 21.97 -16.97 -1.39
C GLY A 421 21.35 -15.58 -1.53
N PHE A 422 22.14 -14.55 -1.86
CA PHE A 422 21.61 -13.21 -2.12
C PHE A 422 20.74 -13.15 -3.39
N VAL A 423 21.13 -13.83 -4.47
CA VAL A 423 20.27 -13.94 -5.68
C VAL A 423 18.95 -14.62 -5.35
N THR A 424 18.98 -15.67 -4.52
CA THR A 424 17.76 -16.36 -4.06
C THR A 424 16.84 -15.41 -3.30
N ILE A 425 17.36 -14.60 -2.38
CA ILE A 425 16.56 -13.59 -1.66
C ILE A 425 15.99 -12.55 -2.61
N ALA A 426 16.78 -12.06 -3.57
CA ALA A 426 16.31 -11.11 -4.56
C ALA A 426 15.17 -11.70 -5.41
N VAL A 427 15.30 -12.95 -5.85
CA VAL A 427 14.28 -13.69 -6.61
C VAL A 427 13.01 -13.87 -5.79
N GLU A 428 13.12 -14.24 -4.51
CA GLU A 428 11.95 -14.39 -3.62
C GLU A 428 11.24 -13.05 -3.37
N ASN A 429 11.99 -11.95 -3.19
CA ASN A 429 11.40 -10.61 -3.09
C ASN A 429 10.60 -10.23 -4.35
N MET A 430 11.14 -10.53 -5.53
CA MET A 430 10.45 -10.30 -6.82
C MET A 430 9.25 -11.24 -7.02
N ALA A 431 9.37 -12.52 -6.66
CA ALA A 431 8.27 -13.47 -6.73
C ALA A 431 7.13 -13.11 -5.77
N ASN A 432 7.44 -12.62 -4.56
CA ASN A 432 6.45 -12.12 -3.62
C ASN A 432 5.72 -10.88 -4.16
N ALA A 433 6.42 -9.99 -4.88
CA ALA A 433 5.81 -8.87 -5.58
C ALA A 433 4.77 -9.35 -6.61
N ILE A 434 5.12 -10.37 -7.40
CA ILE A 434 4.21 -10.96 -8.39
C ILE A 434 3.02 -11.63 -7.69
N LYS A 435 3.24 -12.42 -6.63
CA LYS A 435 2.17 -13.03 -5.83
C LYS A 435 1.20 -11.96 -5.29
N LYS A 436 1.72 -10.80 -4.88
CA LYS A 436 0.93 -9.66 -4.38
C LYS A 436 -0.08 -9.14 -5.40
N ILE A 437 0.32 -9.02 -6.67
CA ILE A 437 -0.57 -8.53 -7.73
C ILE A 437 -1.47 -9.61 -8.34
N SER A 438 -1.18 -10.89 -8.08
CA SER A 438 -1.84 -12.03 -8.73
C SER A 438 -2.63 -12.92 -7.75
N VAL A 439 -1.93 -13.78 -6.98
CA VAL A 439 -2.51 -14.79 -6.08
C VAL A 439 -3.39 -14.18 -4.98
N GLN A 440 -3.04 -12.98 -4.49
CA GLN A 440 -3.86 -12.27 -3.51
C GLN A 440 -5.25 -11.88 -4.06
N ARG A 441 -5.40 -11.89 -5.39
CA ARG A 441 -6.63 -11.53 -6.11
C ARG A 441 -7.35 -12.74 -6.70
N GLY A 442 -6.86 -13.95 -6.42
CA GLY A 442 -7.49 -15.20 -6.83
C GLY A 442 -6.97 -15.82 -8.13
N TYR A 443 -5.94 -15.24 -8.78
CA TYR A 443 -5.38 -15.77 -10.01
C TYR A 443 -4.41 -16.94 -9.75
N ASP A 444 -4.49 -17.99 -10.57
CA ASP A 444 -3.51 -19.07 -10.62
C ASP A 444 -2.40 -18.72 -11.62
N VAL A 445 -1.29 -18.18 -11.12
CA VAL A 445 -0.16 -17.74 -11.95
C VAL A 445 0.53 -18.86 -12.74
N THR A 446 0.30 -20.13 -12.40
CA THR A 446 0.95 -21.24 -13.11
C THR A 446 0.48 -21.38 -14.56
N GLU A 447 -0.71 -20.85 -14.88
CA GLU A 447 -1.27 -20.80 -16.24
C GLU A 447 -0.74 -19.61 -17.07
N TYR A 448 0.06 -18.73 -16.47
CA TYR A 448 0.46 -17.46 -17.10
C TYR A 448 1.84 -17.54 -17.74
N LEU A 449 2.06 -16.72 -18.75
CA LEU A 449 3.37 -16.43 -19.31
C LEU A 449 4.07 -15.34 -18.48
N LEU A 450 5.34 -15.53 -18.12
CA LEU A 450 6.16 -14.45 -17.58
C LEU A 450 6.77 -13.65 -18.74
N ASN A 451 6.27 -12.43 -19.00
CA ASN A 451 6.87 -11.54 -20.00
C ASN A 451 7.94 -10.67 -19.33
N CYS A 452 9.19 -10.97 -19.62
CA CYS A 452 10.36 -10.45 -18.94
C CYS A 452 11.05 -9.37 -19.79
N PHE A 453 11.28 -8.22 -19.18
CA PHE A 453 11.94 -7.08 -19.79
C PHE A 453 12.75 -6.24 -18.79
N GLY A 454 13.32 -5.14 -19.25
CA GLY A 454 14.33 -4.39 -18.52
C GLY A 454 15.73 -4.98 -18.67
N GLY A 455 16.76 -4.16 -18.41
CA GLY A 455 18.16 -4.52 -18.67
C GLY A 455 18.71 -5.65 -17.78
N ALA A 456 18.07 -5.91 -16.63
CA ALA A 456 18.46 -6.97 -15.70
C ALA A 456 17.47 -8.16 -15.68
N GLY A 457 16.30 -8.05 -16.30
CA GLY A 457 15.24 -9.07 -16.21
C GLY A 457 15.69 -10.44 -16.73
N GLY A 458 16.32 -10.48 -17.90
CA GLY A 458 16.78 -11.73 -18.52
C GLY A 458 17.75 -12.54 -17.65
N GLN A 459 18.40 -11.92 -16.65
CA GLN A 459 19.33 -12.58 -15.74
C GLN A 459 18.62 -13.42 -14.67
N HIS A 460 17.36 -13.11 -14.37
CA HIS A 460 16.59 -13.70 -13.28
C HIS A 460 15.30 -14.40 -13.73
N ALA A 461 14.90 -14.23 -14.99
CA ALA A 461 13.60 -14.66 -15.51
C ALA A 461 13.25 -16.12 -15.22
N CYS A 462 14.16 -17.06 -15.50
CA CYS A 462 13.93 -18.49 -15.24
C CYS A 462 13.80 -18.80 -13.74
N LEU A 463 14.59 -18.14 -12.88
CA LEU A 463 14.55 -18.35 -11.44
C LEU A 463 13.25 -17.81 -10.82
N VAL A 464 12.80 -16.64 -11.27
CA VAL A 464 11.51 -16.05 -10.87
C VAL A 464 10.35 -16.93 -11.34
N ALA A 465 10.38 -17.40 -12.59
CA ALA A 465 9.37 -18.32 -13.12
C ALA A 465 9.32 -19.62 -12.31
N ASP A 466 10.47 -20.21 -11.99
CA ASP A 466 10.56 -21.40 -11.14
C ASP A 466 9.99 -21.16 -9.72
N ALA A 467 10.26 -20.02 -9.09
CA ALA A 467 9.75 -19.66 -7.76
C ALA A 467 8.21 -19.47 -7.75
N LEU A 468 7.63 -19.16 -8.91
CA LEU A 468 6.19 -19.00 -9.11
C LEU A 468 5.51 -20.26 -9.69
N GLY A 469 6.28 -21.27 -10.09
CA GLY A 469 5.76 -22.47 -10.75
C GLY A 469 5.26 -22.22 -12.18
N MET A 470 5.74 -21.17 -12.85
CA MET A 470 5.40 -20.84 -14.23
C MET A 470 6.26 -21.66 -15.19
N GLU A 471 5.69 -22.08 -16.32
CA GLU A 471 6.39 -22.98 -17.27
C GLU A 471 6.94 -22.27 -18.52
N ALA A 472 6.62 -20.99 -18.71
CA ALA A 472 7.00 -20.23 -19.89
C ALA A 472 7.44 -18.80 -19.56
N VAL A 473 8.47 -18.34 -20.26
CA VAL A 473 8.99 -16.97 -20.25
C VAL A 473 9.05 -16.44 -21.67
N LEU A 474 8.65 -15.19 -21.89
CA LEU A 474 8.82 -14.46 -23.14
C LEU A 474 9.82 -13.32 -22.92
N ILE A 475 10.77 -13.18 -23.84
CA ILE A 475 11.70 -12.05 -23.88
C ILE A 475 11.72 -11.51 -25.31
N HIS A 476 11.30 -10.27 -25.47
CA HIS A 476 11.28 -9.56 -26.74
C HIS A 476 12.70 -9.08 -27.14
N PRO A 477 13.08 -8.97 -28.43
CA PRO A 477 14.39 -8.43 -28.84
C PRO A 477 14.65 -6.99 -28.40
N PHE A 478 13.58 -6.22 -28.19
CA PHE A 478 13.64 -4.88 -27.60
C PHE A 478 13.30 -4.90 -26.12
N SER A 479 13.46 -6.00 -25.38
CA SER A 479 13.06 -6.04 -23.96
C SER A 479 13.79 -4.98 -23.11
N GLY A 480 15.03 -4.63 -23.45
CA GLY A 480 15.78 -3.53 -22.83
C GLY A 480 15.31 -2.11 -23.21
N LEU A 481 14.32 -1.99 -24.11
CA LEU A 481 13.64 -0.76 -24.59
C LEU A 481 12.12 -0.98 -24.71
N LEU A 482 11.54 -1.96 -23.99
CA LEU A 482 10.18 -2.42 -24.24
C LEU A 482 9.15 -1.34 -23.95
N SER A 483 9.43 -0.49 -22.97
CA SER A 483 8.60 0.67 -22.63
C SER A 483 8.45 1.63 -23.80
N ALA A 484 9.56 2.00 -24.46
CA ALA A 484 9.53 2.83 -25.67
C ALA A 484 8.76 2.15 -26.81
N TYR A 485 8.92 0.84 -26.98
CA TYR A 485 8.18 0.07 -27.98
C TYR A 485 6.67 0.07 -27.69
N GLY A 486 6.28 -0.20 -26.44
CA GLY A 486 4.88 -0.17 -26.01
C GLY A 486 4.24 1.21 -26.14
N ILE A 487 4.97 2.29 -25.83
CA ILE A 487 4.54 3.68 -26.09
C ILE A 487 4.24 3.88 -27.58
N GLY A 488 5.07 3.31 -28.46
CA GLY A 488 4.85 3.30 -29.89
C GLY A 488 3.55 2.61 -30.32
N LEU A 489 3.23 1.50 -29.64
CA LEU A 489 2.03 0.70 -29.89
C LEU A 489 0.74 1.26 -29.27
N SER A 490 0.84 2.18 -28.31
CA SER A 490 -0.33 2.76 -27.66
C SER A 490 -1.18 3.62 -28.59
N SER A 491 -2.49 3.59 -28.34
CA SER A 491 -3.50 4.47 -28.94
C SER A 491 -3.74 5.72 -28.10
N VAL A 492 -4.29 6.74 -28.74
CA VAL A 492 -4.87 7.89 -28.03
C VAL A 492 -6.09 7.40 -27.23
N PHE A 493 -6.17 7.82 -25.98
CA PHE A 493 -7.18 7.37 -25.03
C PHE A 493 -7.77 8.56 -24.29
N ALA A 494 -9.08 8.56 -24.08
CA ALA A 494 -9.77 9.50 -23.22
C ALA A 494 -10.75 8.76 -22.32
N SER A 495 -10.95 9.24 -21.10
CA SER A 495 -11.90 8.67 -20.15
C SER A 495 -12.61 9.78 -19.39
N ARG A 496 -13.90 9.59 -19.17
CA ARG A 496 -14.72 10.45 -18.30
C ARG A 496 -15.50 9.60 -17.33
N GLN A 497 -15.62 10.09 -16.10
CA GLN A 497 -16.35 9.40 -15.05
C GLN A 497 -17.08 10.39 -14.15
N GLN A 498 -18.22 9.95 -13.62
CA GLN A 498 -19.01 10.74 -12.69
C GLN A 498 -19.79 9.83 -11.72
N GLY A 499 -19.85 10.23 -10.45
CA GLY A 499 -20.64 9.54 -9.43
C GLY A 499 -22.14 9.64 -9.70
N LEU A 500 -22.87 8.52 -9.58
CA LEU A 500 -24.33 8.45 -9.76
C LEU A 500 -25.07 8.08 -8.47
N LEU A 501 -24.55 7.11 -7.71
CA LEU A 501 -25.12 6.60 -6.45
C LEU A 501 -26.63 6.26 -6.55
N GLN A 502 -26.98 5.38 -7.50
CA GLN A 502 -28.36 4.90 -7.71
C GLN A 502 -28.43 3.37 -7.74
N PRO A 503 -29.58 2.74 -7.41
CA PRO A 503 -29.73 1.28 -7.53
C PRO A 503 -29.44 0.77 -8.95
N LEU A 504 -28.83 -0.40 -9.07
CA LEU A 504 -28.74 -1.15 -10.34
C LEU A 504 -30.09 -1.84 -10.59
N ALA A 505 -31.04 -1.07 -11.13
CA ALA A 505 -32.39 -1.51 -11.41
C ALA A 505 -32.94 -0.84 -12.68
N GLU A 506 -34.04 -1.36 -13.22
CA GLU A 506 -34.61 -0.87 -14.48
C GLU A 506 -35.11 0.59 -14.36
N GLU A 507 -35.53 1.00 -13.16
CA GLU A 507 -35.97 2.37 -12.86
C GLU A 507 -34.83 3.39 -12.97
N SER A 508 -33.59 2.98 -12.72
CA SER A 508 -32.40 3.83 -12.80
C SER A 508 -31.74 3.81 -14.18
N ARG A 509 -32.19 2.92 -15.09
CA ARG A 509 -31.60 2.75 -16.43
C ARG A 509 -31.55 4.04 -17.24
N ALA A 510 -32.63 4.82 -17.24
CA ALA A 510 -32.68 6.08 -17.99
C ALA A 510 -31.65 7.11 -17.49
N ALA A 511 -31.40 7.16 -16.17
CA ALA A 511 -30.39 8.03 -15.59
C ALA A 511 -28.97 7.56 -15.92
N ILE A 512 -28.73 6.24 -15.90
CA ILE A 512 -27.46 5.63 -16.32
C ILE A 512 -27.18 5.95 -17.79
N GLU A 513 -28.14 5.72 -18.69
CA GLU A 513 -28.01 5.98 -20.13
C GLU A 513 -27.81 7.47 -20.44
N ALA A 514 -28.53 8.35 -19.74
CA ALA A 514 -28.34 9.80 -19.88
C ALA A 514 -26.92 10.24 -19.47
N LEU A 515 -26.39 9.68 -18.38
CA LEU A 515 -25.03 9.99 -17.94
C LEU A 515 -23.98 9.40 -18.89
N ILE A 516 -24.17 8.17 -19.38
CA ILE A 516 -23.31 7.58 -20.42
C ILE A 516 -23.27 8.49 -21.66
N LEU A 517 -24.42 8.99 -22.11
CA LEU A 517 -24.48 9.85 -23.29
C LEU A 517 -23.70 11.16 -23.08
N ALA A 518 -23.86 11.81 -21.93
CA ALA A 518 -23.13 13.02 -21.59
C ALA A 518 -21.60 12.78 -21.56
N LEU A 519 -21.16 11.75 -20.84
CA LEU A 519 -19.73 11.41 -20.74
C LEU A 519 -19.16 10.96 -22.09
N ARG A 520 -19.93 10.26 -22.91
CA ARG A 520 -19.52 9.86 -24.28
C ARG A 520 -19.30 11.08 -25.16
N SER A 521 -20.20 12.06 -25.14
CA SER A 521 -20.03 13.30 -25.90
C SER A 521 -18.76 14.05 -25.49
N GLU A 522 -18.43 14.09 -24.20
CA GLU A 522 -17.18 14.69 -23.72
C GLU A 522 -15.93 13.93 -24.19
N VAL A 523 -15.95 12.60 -24.12
CA VAL A 523 -14.85 11.74 -24.59
C VAL A 523 -14.62 11.90 -26.09
N ILE A 524 -15.68 11.90 -26.90
CA ILE A 524 -15.59 12.10 -28.36
C ILE A 524 -15.06 13.51 -28.66
N ALA A 525 -15.52 14.53 -27.94
CA ALA A 525 -15.04 15.89 -28.12
C ALA A 525 -13.54 16.01 -27.84
N GLU A 526 -13.05 15.44 -26.73
CA GLU A 526 -11.61 15.44 -26.40
C GLU A 526 -10.78 14.71 -27.46
N LEU A 527 -11.22 13.52 -27.92
CA LEU A 527 -10.52 12.80 -28.98
C LEU A 527 -10.52 13.57 -30.30
N GLY A 528 -11.60 14.31 -30.59
CA GLY A 528 -11.70 15.21 -31.74
C GLY A 528 -10.69 16.37 -31.67
N GLU A 529 -10.50 16.96 -30.49
CA GLU A 529 -9.46 17.99 -30.26
C GLU A 529 -8.04 17.45 -30.50
N GLN A 530 -7.84 16.14 -30.33
CA GLN A 530 -6.59 15.42 -30.62
C GLN A 530 -6.43 14.98 -32.08
N GLY A 531 -7.37 15.36 -32.95
CA GLY A 531 -7.35 15.03 -34.37
C GLY A 531 -7.79 13.60 -34.71
N ILE A 532 -8.53 12.94 -33.82
CA ILE A 532 -9.15 11.63 -34.09
C ILE A 532 -10.56 11.87 -34.64
N ALA A 533 -10.85 11.29 -35.81
CA ALA A 533 -12.17 11.43 -36.43
C ALA A 533 -13.23 10.61 -35.68
N GLU A 534 -14.45 11.14 -35.54
CA GLU A 534 -15.51 10.52 -34.74
C GLU A 534 -15.88 9.10 -35.22
N ASP A 535 -15.83 8.83 -36.52
CA ASP A 535 -16.17 7.54 -37.13
C ASP A 535 -15.15 6.43 -36.84
N VAL A 536 -13.96 6.79 -36.35
CA VAL A 536 -12.92 5.84 -35.93
C VAL A 536 -12.75 5.75 -34.42
N VAL A 537 -13.58 6.45 -33.64
CA VAL A 537 -13.60 6.35 -32.17
C VAL A 537 -14.42 5.12 -31.75
N SER A 538 -13.82 4.26 -30.93
CA SER A 538 -14.55 3.23 -30.19
C SER A 538 -14.79 3.72 -28.76
N THR A 539 -15.99 3.48 -28.21
CA THR A 539 -16.33 3.86 -26.82
C THR A 539 -16.89 2.68 -26.04
N LYS A 540 -16.46 2.54 -24.78
CA LYS A 540 -16.86 1.48 -23.85
C LYS A 540 -17.45 2.11 -22.58
N PRO A 541 -18.77 2.04 -22.35
CA PRO A 541 -19.36 2.39 -21.06
C PRO A 541 -19.08 1.30 -20.02
N VAL A 542 -18.64 1.74 -18.84
CA VAL A 542 -18.34 0.90 -17.67
C VAL A 542 -19.13 1.42 -16.48
N LEU A 543 -19.80 0.51 -15.78
CA LEU A 543 -20.42 0.83 -14.48
C LEU A 543 -19.51 0.33 -13.37
N HIS A 544 -19.24 1.18 -12.39
CA HIS A 544 -18.66 0.77 -11.13
C HIS A 544 -19.79 0.46 -10.17
N ILE A 545 -19.97 -0.83 -9.89
CA ILE A 545 -21.14 -1.35 -9.16
C ILE A 545 -20.70 -2.07 -7.91
N ARG A 546 -21.47 -1.92 -6.84
CA ARG A 546 -21.22 -2.55 -5.53
C ARG A 546 -22.51 -3.01 -4.90
N TYR A 547 -22.45 -3.91 -3.93
CA TYR A 547 -23.59 -4.16 -3.04
C TYR A 547 -23.86 -2.92 -2.18
N ASP A 548 -25.13 -2.66 -1.90
CA ASP A 548 -25.54 -1.54 -1.05
C ASP A 548 -24.90 -1.63 0.34
N GLY A 549 -24.53 -0.49 0.92
CA GLY A 549 -23.75 -0.42 2.16
C GLY A 549 -22.32 -1.00 2.09
N THR A 550 -21.86 -1.53 0.95
CA THR A 550 -20.44 -1.75 0.65
C THR A 550 -19.87 -0.54 -0.13
N ASP A 551 -18.59 -0.56 -0.51
CA ASP A 551 -17.76 0.58 -1.01
C ASP A 551 -16.66 0.07 -1.96
N THR A 552 -16.59 -1.24 -2.16
CA THR A 552 -15.70 -1.81 -3.16
C THR A 552 -16.55 -2.01 -4.40
N ALA A 553 -16.51 -1.02 -5.29
CA ALA A 553 -17.14 -1.14 -6.59
C ALA A 553 -16.26 -1.92 -7.55
N LEU A 554 -16.87 -2.87 -8.24
CA LEU A 554 -16.25 -3.62 -9.32
C LEU A 554 -16.68 -3.00 -10.66
N PRO A 555 -15.75 -2.83 -11.61
CA PRO A 555 -16.09 -2.38 -12.95
C PRO A 555 -16.83 -3.49 -13.68
N VAL A 556 -17.90 -3.12 -14.38
CA VAL A 556 -18.72 -4.03 -15.20
C VAL A 556 -19.00 -3.38 -16.55
N ASN A 557 -18.79 -4.14 -17.62
CA ASN A 557 -19.10 -3.69 -18.97
C ASN A 557 -20.61 -3.46 -19.13
N PHE A 558 -21.01 -2.29 -19.66
CA PHE A 558 -22.42 -1.94 -19.88
C PHE A 558 -22.74 -1.60 -21.34
N GLU A 559 -21.91 -2.04 -22.30
CA GLU A 559 -22.12 -1.82 -23.74
C GLU A 559 -23.49 -2.30 -24.23
N HIS A 560 -24.04 -3.35 -23.61
CA HIS A 560 -25.32 -3.93 -24.01
C HIS A 560 -26.54 -3.27 -23.36
N GLY A 561 -26.35 -2.32 -22.44
CA GLY A 561 -27.43 -1.62 -21.74
C GLY A 561 -28.34 -2.54 -20.91
N SER A 562 -27.86 -3.72 -20.49
CA SER A 562 -28.67 -4.73 -19.79
C SER A 562 -28.33 -4.77 -18.31
N ILE A 563 -29.31 -4.39 -17.47
CA ILE A 563 -29.23 -4.48 -16.00
C ILE A 563 -28.99 -5.94 -15.55
N PHE A 564 -29.64 -6.91 -16.20
CA PHE A 564 -29.48 -8.33 -15.88
C PHE A 564 -28.05 -8.83 -16.13
N ARG A 565 -27.47 -8.51 -17.29
CA ARG A 565 -26.07 -8.89 -17.59
C ARG A 565 -25.11 -8.22 -16.63
N ALA A 566 -25.27 -6.92 -16.38
CA ALA A 566 -24.42 -6.18 -15.46
C ALA A 566 -24.41 -6.78 -14.04
N ARG A 567 -25.58 -7.21 -13.54
CA ARG A 567 -25.69 -7.94 -12.27
C ARG A 567 -24.94 -9.28 -12.32
N SER A 568 -25.16 -10.08 -13.36
CA SER A 568 -24.51 -11.40 -13.50
C SER A 568 -22.99 -11.28 -13.56
N ASP A 569 -22.47 -10.31 -14.31
CA ASP A 569 -21.04 -10.06 -14.46
C ASP A 569 -20.44 -9.55 -13.13
N PHE A 570 -21.16 -8.67 -12.43
CA PHE A 570 -20.80 -8.23 -11.08
C PHE A 570 -20.72 -9.40 -10.09
N GLU A 571 -21.74 -10.25 -10.05
CA GLU A 571 -21.80 -11.40 -9.14
C GLU A 571 -20.68 -12.41 -9.43
N ALA A 572 -20.37 -12.66 -10.71
CA ALA A 572 -19.25 -13.50 -11.11
C ALA A 572 -17.91 -12.91 -10.66
N ALA A 573 -17.68 -11.61 -10.92
CA ALA A 573 -16.48 -10.90 -10.50
C ALA A 573 -16.33 -10.86 -8.97
N HIS A 574 -17.42 -10.59 -8.25
CA HIS A 574 -17.45 -10.56 -6.80
C HIS A 574 -17.15 -11.94 -6.20
N LYS A 575 -17.71 -13.02 -6.77
CA LYS A 575 -17.40 -14.39 -6.33
C LYS A 575 -15.96 -14.77 -6.60
N ALA A 576 -15.40 -14.39 -7.74
CA ALA A 576 -14.00 -14.66 -8.07
C ALA A 576 -13.05 -13.93 -7.10
N GLN A 577 -13.33 -12.66 -6.80
CA GLN A 577 -12.47 -11.84 -5.96
C GLN A 577 -12.61 -12.12 -4.45
N PHE A 578 -13.82 -12.43 -3.98
CA PHE A 578 -14.14 -12.53 -2.55
C PHE A 578 -14.63 -13.91 -2.09
N GLY A 579 -14.88 -14.83 -3.02
CA GLY A 579 -15.30 -16.21 -2.74
C GLY A 579 -16.81 -16.41 -2.54
N PHE A 580 -17.63 -15.35 -2.56
CA PHE A 580 -19.07 -15.42 -2.32
C PHE A 580 -19.85 -14.32 -3.06
N VAL A 581 -21.19 -14.42 -3.04
CA VAL A 581 -22.15 -13.39 -3.46
C VAL A 581 -23.23 -13.25 -2.38
N TYR A 582 -23.91 -12.11 -2.32
CA TYR A 582 -25.07 -11.93 -1.44
C TYR A 582 -26.35 -12.23 -2.23
N ASP A 583 -27.17 -13.16 -1.73
CA ASP A 583 -28.39 -13.60 -2.42
C ASP A 583 -29.49 -12.50 -2.45
N ASP A 584 -29.67 -11.74 -1.37
CA ASP A 584 -30.81 -10.82 -1.19
C ASP A 584 -30.41 -9.34 -1.08
N LYS A 585 -29.18 -8.99 -1.45
CA LYS A 585 -28.66 -7.64 -1.20
C LYS A 585 -28.80 -6.74 -2.43
N PRO A 586 -29.35 -5.51 -2.28
CA PRO A 586 -29.42 -4.55 -3.38
C PRO A 586 -28.02 -4.21 -3.92
N ILE A 587 -27.97 -3.86 -5.20
CA ILE A 587 -26.75 -3.45 -5.90
C ILE A 587 -26.89 -1.98 -6.29
N VAL A 588 -25.83 -1.19 -6.18
CA VAL A 588 -25.78 0.25 -6.41
C VAL A 588 -24.72 0.58 -7.45
N VAL A 589 -25.09 1.37 -8.45
CA VAL A 589 -24.18 2.04 -9.39
C VAL A 589 -23.55 3.23 -8.67
N GLU A 590 -22.28 3.09 -8.31
CA GLU A 590 -21.53 4.13 -7.63
C GLU A 590 -21.05 5.19 -8.61
N THR A 591 -20.47 4.77 -9.73
CA THR A 591 -19.89 5.66 -10.75
C THR A 591 -20.19 5.10 -12.13
N VAL A 592 -20.44 6.00 -13.08
CA VAL A 592 -20.51 5.70 -14.51
C VAL A 592 -19.24 6.23 -15.15
N ALA A 593 -18.58 5.40 -15.95
CA ALA A 593 -17.42 5.77 -16.73
C ALA A 593 -17.64 5.48 -18.22
N VAL A 594 -17.03 6.28 -19.08
CA VAL A 594 -16.94 6.03 -20.52
C VAL A 594 -15.47 6.15 -20.92
N GLU A 595 -14.94 5.08 -21.49
CA GLU A 595 -13.61 5.03 -22.07
C GLU A 595 -13.72 5.16 -23.59
N GLY A 596 -12.84 5.93 -24.23
CA GLY A 596 -12.76 6.09 -25.67
C GLY A 596 -11.34 5.93 -26.19
N MET A 597 -11.19 5.29 -27.35
CA MET A 597 -9.89 5.07 -27.98
C MET A 597 -9.97 5.10 -29.52
N ASP A 598 -8.85 5.49 -30.14
CA ASP A 598 -8.64 5.41 -31.60
C ASP A 598 -8.60 3.93 -32.04
N ALA A 599 -9.62 3.50 -32.79
CA ALA A 599 -9.75 2.14 -33.29
C ALA A 599 -9.04 1.89 -34.63
N ALA A 600 -8.65 2.96 -35.36
CA ALA A 600 -8.14 2.85 -36.73
C ALA A 600 -6.65 2.48 -36.82
N ARG A 601 -5.88 2.61 -35.73
CA ARG A 601 -4.42 2.43 -35.73
C ARG A 601 -3.91 1.13 -35.10
N GLN A 602 -4.61 0.03 -35.34
CA GLN A 602 -4.04 -1.31 -35.12
C GLN A 602 -3.21 -1.77 -36.33
N ASP A 603 -2.16 -1.04 -36.71
CA ASP A 603 -1.18 -1.52 -37.68
C ASP A 603 -0.31 -2.60 -37.01
N LYS A 604 -0.86 -3.80 -36.91
CA LYS A 604 -0.26 -4.96 -36.25
C LYS A 604 0.37 -5.90 -37.26
N ALA A 605 1.68 -5.77 -37.47
CA ALA A 605 2.55 -6.91 -37.70
C ALA A 605 4.02 -6.46 -37.65
N GLU A 606 4.77 -6.98 -36.68
CA GLU A 606 6.22 -7.09 -36.82
C GLU A 606 6.56 -7.90 -38.09
N ALA A 607 7.73 -7.65 -38.67
CA ALA A 607 8.15 -8.34 -39.89
C ALA A 607 8.28 -9.86 -39.64
N TYR A 608 7.33 -10.62 -40.17
CA TYR A 608 7.30 -12.08 -40.08
C TYR A 608 8.40 -12.71 -40.96
N THR A 609 9.28 -13.51 -40.35
CA THR A 609 10.25 -14.31 -41.11
C THR A 609 9.75 -15.74 -41.25
N PRO A 610 9.62 -16.30 -42.47
CA PRO A 610 9.18 -17.68 -42.67
C PRO A 610 10.09 -18.68 -41.94
N ALA A 611 9.48 -19.63 -41.20
CA ALA A 611 10.23 -20.69 -40.53
C ALA A 611 11.04 -21.54 -41.52
N GLY A 612 12.24 -21.95 -41.12
CA GLY A 612 12.92 -23.10 -41.74
C GLY A 612 12.21 -24.41 -41.36
N PRO A 613 12.33 -25.49 -42.15
CA PRO A 613 11.50 -26.69 -41.99
C PRO A 613 11.82 -27.62 -40.78
N ALA A 614 12.61 -27.20 -39.78
CA ALA A 614 12.83 -27.98 -38.55
C ALA A 614 13.39 -27.13 -37.38
N ARG A 615 12.96 -27.44 -36.15
CA ARG A 615 13.64 -26.97 -34.92
C ARG A 615 15.08 -27.46 -34.92
N THR A 616 16.04 -26.55 -34.90
CA THR A 616 17.47 -26.88 -35.03
C THR A 616 18.23 -26.38 -33.81
N GLU A 617 19.09 -27.22 -33.22
CA GLU A 617 19.90 -26.81 -32.08
C GLU A 617 21.01 -25.84 -32.53
N ALA A 618 21.07 -24.68 -31.88
CA ALA A 618 22.08 -23.68 -32.18
C ALA A 618 23.46 -24.14 -31.68
N ARG A 619 24.54 -23.72 -32.35
CA ARG A 619 25.90 -23.96 -31.89
C ARG A 619 26.39 -22.80 -31.03
N PRO A 620 26.98 -23.05 -29.85
CA PRO A 620 27.54 -21.98 -29.03
C PRO A 620 28.77 -21.37 -29.71
N LEU A 621 28.98 -20.08 -29.49
CA LEU A 621 30.21 -19.38 -29.88
C LEU A 621 31.41 -19.92 -29.08
N GLU A 622 31.20 -20.04 -27.77
CA GLU A 622 32.16 -20.60 -26.82
C GLU A 622 31.43 -21.07 -25.55
N ASN A 623 32.15 -21.75 -24.66
CA ASN A 623 31.63 -22.14 -23.36
C ASN A 623 32.24 -21.28 -22.25
N ARG A 624 31.45 -21.02 -21.21
CA ARG A 624 31.85 -20.34 -19.97
C ARG A 624 31.28 -21.07 -18.77
N ARG A 625 31.86 -20.83 -17.59
CA ARG A 625 31.34 -21.39 -16.34
C ARG A 625 30.32 -20.43 -15.72
N LEU A 626 29.19 -20.97 -15.27
CA LEU A 626 28.24 -20.29 -14.39
C LEU A 626 27.95 -21.15 -13.15
N TYR A 627 27.66 -20.51 -12.03
CA TYR A 627 27.29 -21.16 -10.78
C TYR A 627 25.78 -21.01 -10.55
N THR A 628 25.11 -22.13 -10.36
CA THR A 628 23.67 -22.23 -10.10
C THR A 628 23.38 -23.62 -9.52
N GLU A 629 22.31 -23.77 -8.76
CA GLU A 629 21.97 -25.03 -8.07
C GLU A 629 23.13 -25.56 -7.20
N GLY A 630 23.86 -24.66 -6.53
CA GLY A 630 24.94 -25.01 -5.60
C GLY A 630 26.19 -25.61 -6.25
N ARG A 631 26.36 -25.50 -7.58
CA ARG A 631 27.55 -26.01 -8.29
C ARG A 631 27.88 -25.22 -9.55
N TRP A 632 29.08 -25.43 -10.07
CA TRP A 632 29.51 -24.86 -11.35
C TRP A 632 29.06 -25.73 -12.53
N HIS A 633 28.50 -25.09 -13.55
CA HIS A 633 28.08 -25.68 -14.82
C HIS A 633 28.89 -25.09 -15.99
N GLU A 634 29.16 -25.91 -17.01
CA GLU A 634 29.60 -25.43 -18.33
C GLU A 634 28.37 -24.95 -19.11
N ALA A 635 28.38 -23.70 -19.54
CA ALA A 635 27.26 -23.04 -20.23
C ALA A 635 27.68 -22.52 -21.60
N GLY A 636 26.86 -22.80 -22.62
CA GLY A 636 27.07 -22.29 -23.97
C GLY A 636 26.75 -20.79 -24.05
N VAL A 637 27.63 -20.03 -24.69
CA VAL A 637 27.44 -18.59 -24.96
C VAL A 637 26.99 -18.40 -26.40
N TYR A 638 25.87 -17.72 -26.60
CA TYR A 638 25.25 -17.47 -27.90
C TYR A 638 25.08 -15.97 -28.12
N ARG A 639 25.55 -15.45 -29.26
CA ARG A 639 25.24 -14.07 -29.65
C ARG A 639 23.93 -14.02 -30.42
N ARG A 640 23.05 -13.09 -30.03
CA ARG A 640 21.70 -12.98 -30.58
C ARG A 640 21.63 -12.81 -32.10
N GLU A 641 22.58 -12.07 -32.66
CA GLU A 641 22.73 -11.79 -34.10
C GLU A 641 22.98 -13.04 -34.97
N ASN A 642 23.53 -14.10 -34.37
CA ASN A 642 23.84 -15.37 -35.03
C ASN A 642 22.68 -16.37 -34.96
N LEU A 643 21.63 -16.06 -34.20
CA LEU A 643 20.46 -16.92 -34.08
C LEU A 643 19.47 -16.64 -35.22
N ARG A 644 18.68 -17.66 -35.57
CA ARG A 644 17.68 -17.62 -36.64
C ARG A 644 16.37 -18.22 -36.10
N PRO A 645 15.21 -17.89 -36.71
CA PRO A 645 13.94 -18.52 -36.37
C PRO A 645 14.05 -20.05 -36.33
N SER A 646 13.35 -20.68 -35.40
CA SER A 646 13.39 -22.14 -35.11
C SER A 646 14.69 -22.66 -34.47
N HIS A 647 15.67 -21.81 -34.15
CA HIS A 647 16.80 -22.23 -33.31
C HIS A 647 16.34 -22.53 -31.89
N THR A 648 16.84 -23.63 -31.31
CA THR A 648 16.64 -23.98 -29.90
C THR A 648 17.95 -24.03 -29.14
N ILE A 649 17.93 -23.64 -27.87
CA ILE A 649 19.09 -23.58 -26.97
C ILE A 649 18.70 -24.20 -25.63
N ALA A 650 19.34 -25.31 -25.26
CA ALA A 650 19.16 -25.93 -23.94
C ALA A 650 19.99 -25.21 -22.88
N GLY A 651 19.42 -24.99 -21.70
CA GLY A 651 20.14 -24.51 -20.53
C GLY A 651 21.02 -25.61 -19.91
N PRO A 652 22.10 -25.26 -19.17
CA PRO A 652 22.55 -23.91 -18.84
C PRO A 652 23.19 -23.18 -20.04
N ALA A 653 22.75 -21.95 -20.33
CA ALA A 653 23.26 -21.15 -21.45
C ALA A 653 23.11 -19.64 -21.21
N LEU A 654 23.94 -18.85 -21.90
CA LEU A 654 23.87 -17.39 -21.92
C LEU A 654 23.58 -16.91 -23.35
N ILE A 655 22.50 -16.15 -23.53
CA ILE A 655 22.21 -15.45 -24.79
C ILE A 655 22.55 -13.98 -24.60
N ILE A 656 23.57 -13.52 -25.32
CA ILE A 656 24.09 -12.16 -25.25
C ILE A 656 23.41 -11.30 -26.30
N GLU A 657 22.74 -10.25 -25.85
CA GLU A 657 22.16 -9.20 -26.67
C GLU A 657 22.91 -7.89 -26.46
N PRO A 658 22.79 -6.89 -27.37
CA PRO A 658 23.45 -5.60 -27.20
C PRO A 658 23.10 -4.89 -25.89
N ASN A 659 21.89 -5.10 -25.37
CA ASN A 659 21.32 -4.34 -24.26
C ASN A 659 20.95 -5.19 -23.03
N GLN A 660 21.16 -6.52 -23.08
CA GLN A 660 20.86 -7.43 -21.96
C GLN A 660 21.61 -8.76 -22.08
N THR A 661 21.61 -9.53 -20.99
CA THR A 661 22.05 -10.94 -20.96
C THR A 661 20.89 -11.80 -20.49
N ILE A 662 20.52 -12.81 -21.28
CA ILE A 662 19.49 -13.78 -20.93
C ILE A 662 20.16 -15.06 -20.41
N VAL A 663 19.82 -15.45 -19.19
CA VAL A 663 20.29 -16.69 -18.57
C VAL A 663 19.22 -17.76 -18.75
N VAL A 664 19.55 -18.81 -19.48
CA VAL A 664 18.71 -20.01 -19.60
C VAL A 664 19.20 -21.00 -18.56
N GLU A 665 18.46 -21.15 -17.45
CA GLU A 665 18.83 -22.02 -16.34
C GLU A 665 18.76 -23.52 -16.71
N PRO A 666 19.43 -24.42 -15.95
CA PRO A 666 19.32 -25.86 -16.15
C PRO A 666 17.85 -26.35 -16.29
N GLY A 667 17.62 -27.20 -17.29
CA GLY A 667 16.31 -27.78 -17.59
C GLY A 667 15.31 -26.83 -18.27
N TRP A 668 15.68 -25.57 -18.51
CA TRP A 668 14.96 -24.67 -19.40
C TRP A 668 15.49 -24.77 -20.84
N ARG A 669 14.66 -24.43 -21.82
CA ARG A 669 15.04 -24.38 -23.24
C ARG A 669 14.47 -23.13 -23.90
N ALA A 670 15.34 -22.34 -24.52
CA ALA A 670 14.96 -21.19 -25.33
C ALA A 670 14.69 -21.60 -26.79
N GLU A 671 13.72 -20.95 -27.42
CA GLU A 671 13.34 -21.06 -28.84
C GLU A 671 13.24 -19.65 -29.44
N ILE A 672 13.81 -19.47 -30.63
CA ILE A 672 13.66 -18.23 -31.41
C ILE A 672 12.43 -18.34 -32.31
N THR A 673 11.43 -17.48 -32.11
CA THR A 673 10.18 -17.49 -32.88
C THR A 673 10.35 -16.88 -34.28
N ASN A 674 9.30 -16.96 -35.11
CA ASN A 674 9.26 -16.36 -36.44
C ASN A 674 9.17 -14.83 -36.42
N LEU A 675 8.82 -14.26 -35.27
CA LEU A 675 8.88 -12.82 -34.98
C LEU A 675 10.20 -12.43 -34.31
N ASN A 676 11.16 -13.36 -34.27
CA ASN A 676 12.45 -13.17 -33.63
C ASN A 676 12.34 -12.98 -32.10
N HIS A 677 11.26 -13.41 -31.44
CA HIS A 677 11.16 -13.39 -29.97
C HIS A 677 11.92 -14.58 -29.36
N VAL A 678 12.32 -14.46 -28.09
CA VAL A 678 12.90 -15.58 -27.33
C VAL A 678 11.81 -16.11 -26.40
N VAL A 679 11.34 -17.33 -26.67
CA VAL A 679 10.42 -18.03 -25.77
C VAL A 679 11.19 -19.12 -25.04
N ILE A 680 11.22 -19.06 -23.72
CA ILE A 680 11.89 -20.04 -22.87
C ILE A 680 10.82 -20.92 -22.21
N ARG A 681 10.95 -22.23 -22.34
CA ARG A 681 10.02 -23.20 -21.73
C ARG A 681 10.75 -24.13 -20.79
N ARG A 682 10.09 -24.49 -19.69
CA ARG A 682 10.58 -25.53 -18.79
C ARG A 682 10.43 -26.88 -19.47
N THR A 683 11.52 -27.63 -19.62
CA THR A 683 11.51 -28.94 -20.32
C THR A 683 11.63 -30.13 -19.38
N GLU A 684 12.13 -29.92 -18.18
CA GLU A 684 12.17 -30.93 -17.12
C GLU A 684 11.30 -30.42 -15.97
N ARG A 685 10.59 -31.27 -15.24
CA ARG A 685 9.97 -30.77 -14.01
C ARG A 685 11.10 -30.41 -13.06
N LYS A 686 11.08 -29.20 -12.49
CA LYS A 686 12.01 -28.86 -11.41
C LYS A 686 11.86 -29.92 -10.33
N ALA A 687 12.94 -30.64 -10.05
CA ALA A 687 12.97 -31.51 -8.89
C ALA A 687 12.66 -30.61 -7.70
N ARG A 688 11.55 -30.90 -6.99
CA ARG A 688 11.30 -30.25 -5.70
C ARG A 688 12.60 -30.38 -4.92
N ALA A 689 13.15 -29.25 -4.48
CA ALA A 689 14.46 -29.22 -3.83
C ALA A 689 14.53 -30.38 -2.83
N ALA A 690 15.65 -31.12 -2.88
CA ALA A 690 15.93 -32.21 -1.95
C ALA A 690 15.52 -31.77 -0.55
N ALA A 691 14.71 -32.60 0.12
CA ALA A 691 14.05 -32.34 1.41
C ALA A 691 14.74 -31.21 2.19
N LEU A 692 14.14 -30.02 2.16
CA LEU A 692 14.53 -28.91 3.02
C LEU A 692 14.67 -29.46 4.43
N GLY A 693 15.82 -29.21 5.04
CA GLY A 693 16.05 -29.62 6.42
C GLY A 693 15.17 -28.82 7.37
N THR A 694 14.98 -29.33 8.57
CA THR A 694 14.30 -28.63 9.67
C THR A 694 15.25 -27.68 10.42
N GLU A 695 16.52 -27.58 10.02
CA GLU A 695 17.52 -26.69 10.62
C GLU A 695 17.32 -25.24 10.16
N ALA A 696 17.69 -24.29 11.03
CA ALA A 696 17.51 -22.86 10.77
C ALA A 696 18.50 -22.36 9.72
N ASP A 697 18.09 -22.36 8.46
CA ASP A 697 18.81 -21.65 7.39
C ASP A 697 18.43 -20.16 7.39
N PRO A 698 19.39 -19.21 7.51
CA PRO A 698 19.12 -17.78 7.57
C PRO A 698 18.44 -17.18 6.34
N VAL A 699 18.67 -17.74 5.15
CA VAL A 699 18.02 -17.31 3.90
C VAL A 699 16.56 -17.76 3.92
N MET A 700 16.34 -19.03 4.20
CA MET A 700 14.97 -19.59 4.27
C MET A 700 14.16 -18.98 5.41
N LEU A 701 14.81 -18.58 6.51
CA LEU A 701 14.15 -17.88 7.62
C LEU A 701 13.48 -16.59 7.13
N GLU A 702 14.16 -15.82 6.28
CA GLU A 702 13.61 -14.60 5.70
C GLU A 702 12.50 -14.93 4.68
N VAL A 703 12.64 -16.01 3.91
CA VAL A 703 11.59 -16.47 2.98
C VAL A 703 10.30 -16.83 3.73
N PHE A 704 10.38 -17.71 4.72
CA PHE A 704 9.21 -18.13 5.50
C PHE A 704 8.59 -16.97 6.28
N ASN A 705 9.40 -16.06 6.81
CA ASN A 705 8.93 -14.84 7.44
C ASN A 705 8.02 -14.02 6.52
N ASN A 706 8.49 -13.74 5.30
CA ASN A 706 7.72 -13.00 4.30
C ASN A 706 6.46 -13.76 3.85
N LEU A 707 6.54 -15.09 3.72
CA LEU A 707 5.39 -15.91 3.35
C LEU A 707 4.28 -15.89 4.41
N PHE A 708 4.60 -16.09 5.70
CA PHE A 708 3.59 -16.05 6.77
C PHE A 708 2.94 -14.67 6.90
N MET A 709 3.73 -13.60 6.80
CA MET A 709 3.22 -12.23 6.78
C MET A 709 2.30 -12.00 5.57
N SER A 710 2.68 -12.47 4.38
CA SER A 710 1.85 -12.35 3.18
C SER A 710 0.49 -13.03 3.34
N ILE A 711 0.41 -14.18 4.02
CA ILE A 711 -0.88 -14.84 4.31
C ILE A 711 -1.76 -13.96 5.18
N ALA A 712 -1.22 -13.42 6.27
CA ALA A 712 -1.97 -12.54 7.17
C ALA A 712 -2.46 -11.26 6.45
N GLU A 713 -1.64 -10.66 5.58
CA GLU A 713 -2.03 -9.51 4.75
C GLU A 713 -3.14 -9.86 3.76
N GLN A 714 -3.08 -11.04 3.12
CA GLN A 714 -4.13 -11.51 2.21
C GLN A 714 -5.48 -11.69 2.92
N MET A 715 -5.46 -12.24 4.14
CA MET A 715 -6.65 -12.30 4.98
C MET A 715 -7.19 -10.89 5.26
N GLY A 716 -6.31 -9.94 5.60
CA GLY A 716 -6.68 -8.56 5.88
C GLY A 716 -7.31 -7.83 4.68
N VAL A 717 -6.74 -7.98 3.48
CA VAL A 717 -7.31 -7.44 2.23
C VAL A 717 -8.69 -8.06 1.94
N THR A 718 -8.85 -9.36 2.20
CA THR A 718 -10.15 -10.04 2.05
C THR A 718 -11.17 -9.46 3.02
N LEU A 719 -10.81 -9.30 4.29
CA LEU A 719 -11.69 -8.73 5.32
C LEU A 719 -12.09 -7.29 4.98
N GLN A 720 -11.11 -6.44 4.65
CA GLN A 720 -11.35 -5.03 4.30
C GLN A 720 -12.36 -4.91 3.15
N ASN A 721 -12.23 -5.71 2.10
CA ASN A 721 -13.08 -5.59 0.92
C ASN A 721 -14.48 -6.18 1.09
N THR A 722 -14.66 -7.12 2.02
CA THR A 722 -15.92 -7.85 2.21
C THR A 722 -16.76 -7.33 3.38
N ALA A 723 -16.13 -6.60 4.31
CA ALA A 723 -16.78 -5.99 5.45
C ALA A 723 -17.84 -4.94 5.07
N TYR A 724 -18.83 -4.81 5.93
CA TYR A 724 -19.95 -3.90 5.80
C TYR A 724 -19.76 -2.61 6.61
N SER A 725 -19.19 -2.71 7.82
CA SER A 725 -18.99 -1.52 8.67
C SER A 725 -17.85 -0.62 8.21
N VAL A 726 -18.04 0.69 8.38
CA VAL A 726 -17.00 1.72 8.16
C VAL A 726 -15.76 1.44 9.03
N ASN A 727 -15.95 0.90 10.23
CA ASN A 727 -14.90 0.59 11.19
C ASN A 727 -13.87 -0.41 10.63
N ILE A 728 -14.32 -1.57 10.17
CA ILE A 728 -13.40 -2.58 9.62
C ILE A 728 -12.83 -2.08 8.29
N LYS A 729 -13.67 -1.49 7.45
CA LYS A 729 -13.33 -1.30 6.05
C LYS A 729 -12.55 -0.03 5.70
N GLU A 730 -13.03 1.12 6.16
CA GLU A 730 -12.38 2.40 5.88
C GLU A 730 -11.37 2.73 6.97
N ARG A 731 -11.71 2.38 8.21
CA ARG A 731 -10.87 2.69 9.36
C ARG A 731 -9.78 1.67 9.65
N LEU A 732 -9.89 0.49 9.03
CA LEU A 732 -8.96 -0.63 9.21
C LEU A 732 -8.85 -1.06 10.67
N ASP A 733 -9.97 -1.02 11.39
CA ASP A 733 -10.05 -1.44 12.79
C ASP A 733 -10.26 -2.96 12.88
N PHE A 734 -9.26 -3.70 12.41
CA PHE A 734 -9.23 -5.16 12.43
C PHE A 734 -7.79 -5.68 12.46
N SER A 735 -7.58 -6.98 12.70
CA SER A 735 -6.30 -7.65 12.45
C SER A 735 -6.54 -9.10 12.03
N CYS A 736 -5.62 -9.63 11.22
CA CYS A 736 -5.66 -11.01 10.74
C CYS A 736 -4.33 -11.68 11.06
N ALA A 737 -4.37 -12.92 11.52
CA ALA A 737 -3.20 -13.61 12.03
C ALA A 737 -3.25 -15.12 11.76
N VAL A 738 -2.05 -15.69 11.65
CA VAL A 738 -1.80 -17.14 11.57
C VAL A 738 -1.08 -17.61 12.83
N PHE A 739 -1.45 -18.80 13.30
CA PHE A 739 -0.97 -19.38 14.55
C PHE A 739 -0.51 -20.81 14.31
N ASP A 740 0.46 -21.25 15.12
CA ASP A 740 0.91 -22.63 15.12
C ASP A 740 -0.17 -23.57 15.69
N ARG A 741 0.10 -24.88 15.67
CA ARG A 741 -0.81 -25.92 16.18
C ARG A 741 -1.30 -25.71 17.61
N HIS A 742 -0.54 -25.00 18.44
CA HIS A 742 -0.83 -24.75 19.85
C HIS A 742 -1.51 -23.39 20.08
N GLY A 743 -1.73 -22.61 19.03
CA GLY A 743 -2.36 -21.30 19.10
C GLY A 743 -1.38 -20.16 19.38
N ALA A 744 -0.06 -20.38 19.29
CA ALA A 744 0.90 -19.29 19.44
C ALA A 744 1.01 -18.48 18.13
N LEU A 745 1.03 -17.15 18.27
CA LEU A 745 1.09 -16.24 17.13
C LEU A 745 2.37 -16.44 16.31
N VAL A 746 2.23 -16.63 15.00
CA VAL A 746 3.35 -16.78 14.04
C VAL A 746 3.52 -15.51 13.20
N ALA A 747 2.43 -14.95 12.67
CA ALA A 747 2.44 -13.70 11.91
C ALA A 747 1.09 -12.99 11.98
N ASN A 748 1.11 -11.66 11.84
CA ASN A 748 -0.08 -10.78 11.90
C ASN A 748 0.07 -9.58 10.97
N ALA A 749 -0.99 -9.24 10.23
CA ALA A 749 -1.06 -8.01 9.44
C ALA A 749 -1.14 -6.76 10.36
N PRO A 750 -0.16 -5.84 10.28
CA PRO A 750 -0.01 -4.76 11.25
C PRO A 750 -1.03 -3.62 11.00
N HIS A 751 -2.22 -3.74 11.57
CA HIS A 751 -3.24 -2.70 11.51
C HIS A 751 -3.50 -2.06 12.88
N MET A 752 -3.80 -2.88 13.91
CA MET A 752 -4.13 -2.38 15.25
C MET A 752 -3.20 -2.95 16.33
N PRO A 753 -2.39 -2.10 17.01
CA PRO A 753 -1.42 -2.59 17.99
C PRO A 753 -2.01 -3.36 19.17
N VAL A 754 -3.23 -3.05 19.63
CA VAL A 754 -3.84 -3.74 20.78
C VAL A 754 -4.28 -5.18 20.48
N HIS A 755 -4.50 -5.52 19.21
CA HIS A 755 -4.75 -6.90 18.80
C HIS A 755 -3.49 -7.77 18.92
N LEU A 756 -2.31 -7.16 18.92
CA LEU A 756 -1.03 -7.84 19.00
C LEU A 756 -0.82 -8.41 20.39
N GLY A 757 -0.65 -9.73 20.51
CA GLY A 757 -0.42 -10.40 21.80
C GLY A 757 -1.67 -10.60 22.68
N SER A 758 -2.85 -10.25 22.17
CA SER A 758 -4.15 -10.57 22.80
C SER A 758 -4.95 -11.63 22.01
N MET A 759 -4.77 -11.74 20.69
CA MET A 759 -5.47 -12.74 19.87
C MET A 759 -5.05 -14.19 20.17
N ASP A 760 -3.78 -14.43 20.51
CA ASP A 760 -3.29 -15.77 20.90
C ASP A 760 -4.07 -16.34 22.09
N ARG A 761 -4.38 -15.51 23.09
CA ARG A 761 -5.22 -15.91 24.24
C ARG A 761 -6.64 -16.29 23.83
N SER A 762 -7.19 -15.65 22.80
CA SER A 762 -8.50 -16.04 22.25
C SER A 762 -8.42 -17.43 21.60
N VAL A 763 -7.41 -17.65 20.77
CA VAL A 763 -7.19 -18.95 20.08
C VAL A 763 -6.91 -20.06 21.09
N GLU A 764 -6.01 -19.85 22.05
CA GLU A 764 -5.71 -20.78 23.14
C GLU A 764 -6.97 -21.13 23.95
N THR A 765 -7.86 -20.16 24.17
CA THR A 765 -9.12 -20.39 24.90
C THR A 765 -10.10 -21.21 24.07
N ILE A 766 -10.26 -20.93 22.78
CA ILE A 766 -11.07 -21.76 21.88
C ILE A 766 -10.56 -23.21 21.85
N ILE A 767 -9.23 -23.40 21.74
CA ILE A 767 -8.61 -24.74 21.78
C ILE A 767 -8.94 -25.44 23.10
N ARG A 768 -8.74 -24.75 24.23
CA ARG A 768 -8.96 -25.30 25.57
C ARG A 768 -10.41 -25.70 25.81
N LEU A 769 -11.36 -24.82 25.49
CA LEU A 769 -12.78 -25.01 25.80
C LEU A 769 -13.48 -26.01 24.87
N ASN A 770 -12.92 -26.27 23.68
CA ASN A 770 -13.49 -27.20 22.70
C ASN A 770 -12.61 -28.45 22.48
N SER A 771 -11.64 -28.71 23.37
CA SER A 771 -10.70 -29.83 23.23
C SER A 771 -11.46 -31.17 23.11
N GLY A 772 -11.19 -31.90 22.02
CA GLY A 772 -11.87 -33.17 21.71
C GLY A 772 -13.18 -33.05 20.94
N ASP A 773 -13.68 -31.83 20.69
CA ASP A 773 -14.94 -31.56 19.97
C ASP A 773 -14.77 -30.43 18.90
N ILE A 774 -13.67 -30.48 18.16
CA ILE A 774 -13.39 -29.58 17.02
C ILE A 774 -13.38 -30.40 15.75
N HIS A 775 -14.21 -30.02 14.77
CA HIS A 775 -14.36 -30.74 13.51
C HIS A 775 -13.95 -29.89 12.30
N PRO A 776 -13.60 -30.55 11.19
CA PRO A 776 -13.38 -29.87 9.93
C PRO A 776 -14.60 -29.04 9.47
N GLY A 777 -14.39 -27.74 9.25
CA GLY A 777 -15.45 -26.79 8.89
C GLY A 777 -16.15 -26.11 10.07
N ASP A 778 -15.69 -26.34 11.31
CA ASP A 778 -16.12 -25.55 12.45
C ASP A 778 -15.44 -24.17 12.45
N VAL A 779 -16.17 -23.14 12.88
CA VAL A 779 -15.63 -21.79 13.14
C VAL A 779 -16.21 -21.27 14.45
N PHE A 780 -15.38 -20.58 15.24
CA PHE A 780 -15.74 -20.08 16.56
C PHE A 780 -15.64 -18.56 16.63
N ALA A 781 -16.49 -17.92 17.44
CA ALA A 781 -16.47 -16.49 17.72
C ALA A 781 -16.36 -16.24 19.24
N LEU A 782 -15.52 -15.27 19.62
CA LEU A 782 -15.24 -14.89 21.00
C LEU A 782 -14.93 -13.38 21.09
N ASN A 783 -15.59 -12.68 22.01
CA ASN A 783 -15.22 -11.32 22.43
C ASN A 783 -15.08 -11.20 23.97
N ALA A 784 -15.32 -12.27 24.72
CA ALA A 784 -15.29 -12.27 26.18
C ALA A 784 -13.93 -11.78 26.70
N PRO A 785 -13.87 -10.62 27.37
CA PRO A 785 -12.60 -10.00 27.75
C PRO A 785 -11.76 -10.87 28.70
N TYR A 786 -12.44 -11.62 29.56
CA TYR A 786 -11.82 -12.52 30.54
C TYR A 786 -11.27 -13.81 29.91
N ASN A 787 -11.56 -14.07 28.63
CA ASN A 787 -11.20 -15.27 27.90
C ASN A 787 -10.37 -14.97 26.62
N GLY A 788 -9.67 -13.83 26.60
CA GLY A 788 -8.79 -13.44 25.50
C GLY A 788 -9.29 -12.28 24.64
N GLY A 789 -10.53 -11.84 24.84
CA GLY A 789 -11.06 -10.61 24.25
C GLY A 789 -10.39 -9.36 24.83
N THR A 790 -10.48 -8.26 24.09
CA THR A 790 -10.00 -6.93 24.49
C THR A 790 -11.11 -6.09 25.10
N HIS A 791 -12.23 -6.00 24.39
CA HIS A 791 -13.52 -5.44 24.81
C HIS A 791 -14.62 -6.03 23.91
N LEU A 792 -15.91 -5.80 24.22
CA LEU A 792 -16.99 -6.46 23.49
C LEU A 792 -17.10 -6.12 21.99
N PRO A 793 -16.83 -4.90 21.52
CA PRO A 793 -16.86 -4.60 20.09
C PRO A 793 -15.85 -5.38 19.26
N ASP A 794 -14.73 -5.83 19.85
CA ASP A 794 -13.69 -6.59 19.16
C ASP A 794 -14.03 -8.09 19.18
N ILE A 795 -14.66 -8.58 18.11
CA ILE A 795 -15.01 -9.99 18.00
C ILE A 795 -13.91 -10.74 17.27
N THR A 796 -13.37 -11.79 17.90
CA THR A 796 -12.37 -12.68 17.32
C THR A 796 -13.04 -13.90 16.72
N VAL A 797 -12.83 -14.15 15.43
CA VAL A 797 -13.27 -15.34 14.72
C VAL A 797 -12.07 -16.26 14.51
N VAL A 798 -12.19 -17.54 14.92
CA VAL A 798 -11.11 -18.52 14.94
C VAL A 798 -11.49 -19.75 14.12
N THR A 799 -10.63 -20.12 13.16
CA THR A 799 -10.84 -21.24 12.23
C THR A 799 -9.67 -22.24 12.30
N PRO A 800 -9.92 -23.53 12.54
CA PRO A 800 -8.90 -24.58 12.52
C PRO A 800 -8.48 -24.93 11.09
N VAL A 801 -7.18 -25.13 10.89
CA VAL A 801 -6.61 -25.63 9.62
C VAL A 801 -6.37 -27.13 9.77
N PHE A 802 -7.18 -27.95 9.10
CA PHE A 802 -7.02 -29.41 9.10
C PHE A 802 -6.10 -29.89 7.98
N ASP A 803 -5.51 -31.07 8.18
CA ASP A 803 -4.83 -31.83 7.13
C ASP A 803 -5.79 -32.31 6.02
N ASP A 804 -5.24 -32.80 4.91
CA ASP A 804 -6.03 -33.27 3.77
C ASP A 804 -6.94 -34.45 4.12
N ALA A 805 -6.53 -35.29 5.07
CA ALA A 805 -7.34 -36.39 5.58
C ALA A 805 -8.46 -35.92 6.52
N ARG A 806 -8.47 -34.63 6.90
CA ARG A 806 -9.44 -33.98 7.79
C ARG A 806 -9.51 -34.64 9.18
N LYS A 807 -8.35 -35.05 9.71
CA LYS A 807 -8.18 -35.73 11.01
C LYS A 807 -7.42 -34.90 12.02
N GLU A 808 -6.33 -34.28 11.59
CA GLU A 808 -5.42 -33.57 12.48
C GLU A 808 -5.47 -32.06 12.21
N ILE A 809 -5.43 -31.27 13.27
CA ILE A 809 -5.31 -29.81 13.18
C ILE A 809 -3.83 -29.48 13.04
N LEU A 810 -3.48 -28.86 11.92
CA LEU A 810 -2.13 -28.42 11.60
C LEU A 810 -1.84 -27.05 12.22
N PHE A 811 -2.75 -26.09 12.00
CA PHE A 811 -2.56 -24.67 12.34
C PHE A 811 -3.90 -24.01 12.68
N TRP A 812 -3.86 -22.71 12.97
CA TRP A 812 -5.06 -21.89 13.13
C TRP A 812 -4.96 -20.58 12.36
N ALA A 813 -6.09 -20.11 11.85
CA ALA A 813 -6.26 -18.77 11.30
C ALA A 813 -7.28 -18.00 12.15
N ALA A 814 -7.01 -16.74 12.45
CA ALA A 814 -7.98 -15.90 13.14
C ALA A 814 -7.99 -14.47 12.62
N SER A 815 -9.15 -13.84 12.74
CA SER A 815 -9.36 -12.42 12.47
C SER A 815 -10.12 -11.79 13.63
N ARG A 816 -9.77 -10.56 13.97
CA ARG A 816 -10.48 -9.74 14.96
C ARG A 816 -10.92 -8.46 14.29
N GLY A 817 -12.20 -8.11 14.40
CA GLY A 817 -12.75 -6.89 13.82
C GLY A 817 -13.53 -6.10 14.88
N HIS A 818 -13.39 -4.78 14.87
CA HIS A 818 -14.17 -3.89 15.72
C HIS A 818 -15.53 -3.63 15.08
N HIS A 819 -16.59 -4.23 15.63
CA HIS A 819 -17.96 -3.98 15.21
C HIS A 819 -18.42 -2.58 15.64
N ALA A 820 -19.23 -1.92 14.82
CA ALA A 820 -19.67 -0.56 15.12
C ALA A 820 -20.55 -0.50 16.38
N ASP A 821 -21.40 -1.51 16.62
CA ASP A 821 -22.25 -1.64 17.78
C ASP A 821 -22.59 -3.13 17.99
N VAL A 822 -22.40 -3.64 19.19
CA VAL A 822 -22.82 -4.97 19.68
C VAL A 822 -23.79 -4.84 20.86
N GLY A 823 -24.46 -3.70 20.98
CA GLY A 823 -25.39 -3.37 22.05
C GLY A 823 -24.81 -2.45 23.12
N GLY A 824 -25.31 -2.56 24.35
CA GLY A 824 -24.90 -1.73 25.48
C GLY A 824 -25.78 -0.50 25.69
N THR A 825 -25.60 0.19 26.82
CA THR A 825 -26.46 1.34 27.20
C THR A 825 -26.25 2.59 26.34
N ALA A 826 -25.10 2.70 25.65
CA ALA A 826 -24.80 3.77 24.71
C ALA A 826 -24.66 3.25 23.27
N PRO A 827 -24.97 4.06 22.24
CA PRO A 827 -24.65 3.72 20.86
C PRO A 827 -23.14 3.54 20.67
N GLY A 828 -22.75 2.61 19.81
CA GLY A 828 -21.35 2.38 19.48
C GLY A 828 -20.64 1.38 20.41
N SER A 829 -21.34 0.85 21.42
CA SER A 829 -20.83 -0.08 22.44
C SER A 829 -19.62 0.42 23.25
N MET A 830 -19.32 1.73 23.18
CA MET A 830 -18.32 2.41 24.00
C MET A 830 -18.99 3.09 25.19
N THR A 831 -19.65 2.32 26.06
CA THR A 831 -20.43 2.86 27.19
C THR A 831 -19.52 3.53 28.24
N PRO A 832 -19.44 4.87 28.34
CA PRO A 832 -18.52 5.56 29.24
C PRO A 832 -18.90 5.44 30.73
N LEU A 833 -20.15 5.10 31.05
CA LEU A 833 -20.67 5.02 32.42
C LEU A 833 -20.86 3.57 32.91
N ALA A 834 -20.39 2.57 32.14
CA ALA A 834 -20.55 1.17 32.51
C ALA A 834 -19.77 0.84 33.79
N THR A 835 -20.42 0.06 34.64
CA THR A 835 -19.83 -0.52 35.85
C THR A 835 -19.79 -2.05 35.78
N THR A 836 -20.62 -2.64 34.92
CA THR A 836 -20.63 -4.07 34.60
C THR A 836 -20.51 -4.31 33.10
N VAL A 837 -19.91 -5.43 32.70
CA VAL A 837 -19.70 -5.77 31.28
C VAL A 837 -21.01 -5.93 30.50
N ASP A 838 -22.09 -6.36 31.16
CA ASP A 838 -23.40 -6.50 30.51
C ASP A 838 -23.96 -5.13 30.04
N GLU A 839 -23.57 -4.02 30.68
CA GLU A 839 -23.93 -2.65 30.24
C GLU A 839 -23.17 -2.20 28.99
N GLU A 840 -22.12 -2.93 28.59
CA GLU A 840 -21.28 -2.65 27.42
C GLU A 840 -21.81 -3.31 26.14
N GLY A 841 -22.59 -4.39 26.25
CA GLY A 841 -23.22 -5.06 25.12
C GLY A 841 -23.21 -6.58 25.20
N VAL A 842 -23.37 -7.23 24.06
CA VAL A 842 -23.49 -8.69 23.94
C VAL A 842 -22.12 -9.35 24.05
N LEU A 843 -22.02 -10.34 24.95
CA LEU A 843 -20.81 -11.12 25.21
C LEU A 843 -20.87 -12.51 24.55
N PHE A 844 -19.85 -12.81 23.75
CA PHE A 844 -19.55 -14.08 23.10
C PHE A 844 -18.41 -14.77 23.85
N ASP A 845 -18.74 -15.76 24.66
CA ASP A 845 -17.74 -16.46 25.45
C ASP A 845 -17.01 -17.55 24.64
N ASN A 846 -17.78 -18.47 24.05
CA ASN A 846 -17.29 -19.50 23.13
C ASN A 846 -18.46 -19.91 22.22
N PHE A 847 -18.68 -19.17 21.13
CA PHE A 847 -19.79 -19.43 20.23
C PHE A 847 -19.33 -20.14 18.95
N ARG A 848 -19.74 -21.39 18.75
CA ARG A 848 -19.57 -22.08 17.46
C ARG A 848 -20.52 -21.44 16.43
N ILE A 849 -19.99 -20.54 15.62
CA ILE A 849 -20.73 -19.74 14.62
C ILE A 849 -20.93 -20.49 13.31
N VAL A 850 -20.00 -21.40 12.97
CA VAL A 850 -20.16 -22.38 11.89
C VAL A 850 -19.99 -23.77 12.49
N ASP A 851 -20.98 -24.63 12.27
CA ASP A 851 -20.95 -26.03 12.72
C ASP A 851 -20.84 -26.93 11.49
N ARG A 852 -19.67 -27.54 11.29
CA ARG A 852 -19.35 -28.45 10.18
C ARG A 852 -19.75 -27.89 8.82
N GLY A 853 -19.41 -26.62 8.57
CA GLY A 853 -19.72 -25.90 7.32
C GLY A 853 -21.10 -25.23 7.26
N ARG A 854 -21.95 -25.38 8.29
CA ARG A 854 -23.25 -24.70 8.37
C ARG A 854 -23.17 -23.44 9.23
N PHE A 855 -23.38 -22.27 8.61
CA PHE A 855 -23.49 -21.00 9.34
C PHE A 855 -24.75 -20.96 10.21
N ARG A 856 -24.60 -20.65 11.50
CA ARG A 856 -25.67 -20.65 12.51
C ARG A 856 -26.31 -19.27 12.67
N GLU A 857 -26.83 -18.74 11.57
CA GLU A 857 -27.36 -17.36 11.48
C GLU A 857 -28.45 -17.07 12.50
N LYS A 858 -29.45 -17.95 12.60
CA LYS A 858 -30.59 -17.76 13.52
C LYS A 858 -30.16 -17.75 14.98
N GLU A 859 -29.22 -18.62 15.35
CA GLU A 859 -28.67 -18.67 16.70
C GLU A 859 -27.83 -17.43 17.01
N LEU A 860 -27.07 -16.94 16.04
CA LEU A 860 -26.31 -15.69 16.16
C LEU A 860 -27.24 -14.48 16.30
N GLU A 861 -28.29 -14.37 15.48
CA GLU A 861 -29.30 -13.32 15.60
C GLU A 861 -29.98 -13.33 16.96
N THR A 862 -30.32 -14.53 17.48
CA THR A 862 -30.88 -14.68 18.82
C THR A 862 -29.89 -14.18 19.87
N LEU A 863 -28.62 -14.56 19.79
CA LEU A 863 -27.57 -14.12 20.72
C LEU A 863 -27.40 -12.58 20.72
N LEU A 864 -27.51 -11.95 19.55
CA LEU A 864 -27.39 -10.50 19.39
C LEU A 864 -28.63 -9.71 19.87
N THR A 865 -29.80 -10.35 19.93
CA THR A 865 -31.09 -9.68 20.18
C THR A 865 -31.75 -10.05 21.51
N ASP A 866 -31.45 -11.23 22.06
CA ASP A 866 -31.94 -11.71 23.36
C ASP A 866 -30.98 -11.30 24.49
N HIS A 867 -30.85 -9.98 24.67
CA HIS A 867 -30.00 -9.37 25.70
C HIS A 867 -30.70 -8.12 26.26
N PRO A 868 -30.51 -7.73 27.54
CA PRO A 868 -31.09 -6.50 28.09
C PRO A 868 -30.70 -5.23 27.33
N TYR A 869 -29.51 -5.25 26.73
CA TYR A 869 -28.98 -4.19 25.88
C TYR A 869 -28.55 -4.78 24.53
N PRO A 870 -29.51 -5.10 23.64
CA PRO A 870 -29.23 -5.86 22.43
C PRO A 870 -28.50 -5.01 21.38
N ALA A 871 -27.87 -5.68 20.42
CA ALA A 871 -27.23 -5.01 19.28
C ALA A 871 -28.26 -4.18 18.50
N ARG A 872 -27.91 -2.93 18.16
CA ARG A 872 -28.82 -2.01 17.47
C ARG A 872 -28.97 -2.35 15.98
N ASN A 873 -27.97 -2.99 15.39
CA ASN A 873 -27.94 -3.36 13.97
C ASN A 873 -27.39 -4.78 13.75
N PRO A 874 -28.12 -5.83 14.18
CA PRO A 874 -27.65 -7.22 14.08
C PRO A 874 -27.35 -7.66 12.64
N VAL A 875 -28.03 -7.08 11.64
CA VAL A 875 -27.77 -7.36 10.22
C VAL A 875 -26.34 -6.98 9.83
N GLN A 876 -25.85 -5.81 10.27
CA GLN A 876 -24.47 -5.40 10.08
C GLN A 876 -23.50 -6.31 10.84
N ASN A 877 -23.81 -6.69 12.08
CA ASN A 877 -22.95 -7.62 12.85
C ASN A 877 -22.77 -8.97 12.14
N VAL A 878 -23.87 -9.55 11.64
CA VAL A 878 -23.84 -10.82 10.89
C VAL A 878 -23.03 -10.69 9.60
N ALA A 879 -23.18 -9.59 8.86
CA ALA A 879 -22.42 -9.34 7.64
C ALA A 879 -20.90 -9.23 7.90
N ASP A 880 -20.50 -8.50 8.93
CA ASP A 880 -19.07 -8.36 9.31
C ASP A 880 -18.48 -9.70 9.80
N LEU A 881 -19.26 -10.52 10.53
CA LEU A 881 -18.83 -11.86 10.94
C LEU A 881 -18.66 -12.81 9.75
N LYS A 882 -19.54 -12.73 8.74
CA LYS A 882 -19.37 -13.45 7.45
C LYS A 882 -18.08 -13.02 6.74
N ALA A 883 -17.76 -11.73 6.75
CA ALA A 883 -16.51 -11.20 6.18
C ALA A 883 -15.25 -11.74 6.92
N GLN A 884 -15.29 -11.81 8.25
CA GLN A 884 -14.22 -12.41 9.06
C GLN A 884 -14.01 -13.91 8.76
N ILE A 885 -15.11 -14.66 8.58
CA ILE A 885 -15.04 -16.07 8.18
C ILE A 885 -14.37 -16.20 6.80
N ALA A 886 -14.76 -15.38 5.82
CA ALA A 886 -14.15 -15.39 4.49
C ALA A 886 -12.65 -15.07 4.53
N ALA A 887 -12.24 -14.10 5.35
CA ALA A 887 -10.84 -13.79 5.59
C ALA A 887 -10.07 -14.97 6.18
N ASN A 888 -10.64 -15.66 7.18
CA ASN A 888 -10.00 -16.84 7.77
C ASN A 888 -9.86 -17.99 6.76
N GLU A 889 -10.88 -18.26 5.93
CA GLU A 889 -10.81 -19.29 4.89
C GLU A 889 -9.72 -19.01 3.85
N LYS A 890 -9.49 -17.73 3.51
CA LYS A 890 -8.33 -17.35 2.67
C LYS A 890 -7.01 -17.75 3.34
N GLY A 891 -6.88 -17.51 4.65
CA GLY A 891 -5.71 -17.93 5.43
C GLY A 891 -5.52 -19.45 5.45
N VAL A 892 -6.61 -20.21 5.66
CA VAL A 892 -6.62 -21.69 5.61
C VAL A 892 -6.11 -22.20 4.26
N ALA A 893 -6.62 -21.62 3.16
CA ALA A 893 -6.23 -22.04 1.81
C ALA A 893 -4.74 -21.79 1.53
N GLU A 894 -4.20 -20.62 1.89
CA GLU A 894 -2.79 -20.29 1.64
C GLU A 894 -1.84 -21.10 2.53
N LEU A 895 -2.20 -21.38 3.79
CA LEU A 895 -1.40 -22.27 4.65
C LEU A 895 -1.34 -23.70 4.07
N ARG A 896 -2.45 -24.23 3.55
CA ARG A 896 -2.45 -25.56 2.90
C ARG A 896 -1.60 -25.59 1.63
N LYS A 897 -1.63 -24.53 0.81
CA LYS A 897 -0.73 -24.40 -0.35
C LYS A 897 0.74 -24.40 0.08
N MET A 898 1.08 -23.71 1.16
CA MET A 898 2.44 -23.70 1.71
C MET A 898 2.88 -25.11 2.16
N VAL A 899 2.04 -25.84 2.89
CA VAL A 899 2.31 -27.24 3.30
C VAL A 899 2.49 -28.15 2.08
N ALA A 900 1.64 -28.00 1.06
CA ALA A 900 1.75 -28.79 -0.18
C ALA A 900 3.06 -28.54 -0.94
N HIS A 901 3.62 -27.33 -0.80
CA HIS A 901 4.85 -26.91 -1.46
C HIS A 901 6.11 -27.32 -0.69
N PHE A 902 6.20 -26.98 0.61
CA PHE A 902 7.41 -27.14 1.42
C PHE A 902 7.41 -28.39 2.31
N GLY A 903 6.25 -29.04 2.52
CA GLY A 903 6.07 -30.12 3.48
C GLY A 903 5.77 -29.60 4.89
N LEU A 904 4.98 -30.37 5.65
CA LEU A 904 4.51 -29.96 6.99
C LEU A 904 5.65 -29.75 7.97
N ASP A 905 6.58 -30.71 8.07
CA ASP A 905 7.69 -30.67 9.04
C ASP A 905 8.56 -29.42 8.87
N VAL A 906 8.78 -28.99 7.61
CA VAL A 906 9.54 -27.79 7.28
C VAL A 906 8.76 -26.54 7.70
N VAL A 907 7.48 -26.45 7.33
CA VAL A 907 6.64 -25.29 7.68
C VAL A 907 6.57 -25.13 9.20
N GLU A 908 6.34 -26.22 9.96
CA GLU A 908 6.31 -26.20 11.42
C GLU A 908 7.65 -25.75 12.02
N ALA A 909 8.77 -26.27 11.51
CA ALA A 909 10.10 -25.87 11.99
C ALA A 909 10.35 -24.36 11.77
N TYR A 910 10.03 -23.82 10.59
CA TYR A 910 10.23 -22.42 10.29
C TYR A 910 9.27 -21.48 11.02
N MET A 911 8.05 -21.92 11.37
CA MET A 911 7.21 -21.17 12.32
C MET A 911 7.94 -20.99 13.66
N GLY A 912 8.58 -22.05 14.17
CA GLY A 912 9.41 -22.01 15.38
C GLY A 912 10.61 -21.08 15.23
N HIS A 913 11.39 -21.22 14.15
CA HIS A 913 12.60 -20.41 13.91
C HIS A 913 12.28 -18.91 13.80
N VAL A 914 11.17 -18.55 13.15
CA VAL A 914 10.70 -17.15 13.05
C VAL A 914 10.37 -16.56 14.43
N GLN A 915 9.80 -17.36 15.33
CA GLN A 915 9.54 -16.95 16.71
C GLN A 915 10.84 -16.85 17.55
N ASP A 916 11.77 -17.80 17.41
CA ASP A 916 13.06 -17.77 18.13
C ASP A 916 13.90 -16.55 17.75
N ASN A 917 13.89 -16.20 16.46
CA ASN A 917 14.54 -15.02 15.94
C ASN A 917 13.94 -13.71 16.50
N ALA A 918 12.62 -13.64 16.66
CA ALA A 918 11.97 -12.51 17.32
C ALA A 918 12.34 -12.41 18.80
N ALA A 919 12.42 -13.54 19.51
CA ALA A 919 12.88 -13.59 20.90
C ALA A 919 14.31 -13.06 21.03
N GLU A 920 15.21 -13.47 20.14
CA GLU A 920 16.61 -13.03 20.16
C GLU A 920 16.76 -11.52 19.90
N SER A 921 15.93 -10.94 19.03
CA SER A 921 15.88 -9.49 18.84
C SER A 921 15.47 -8.72 20.10
N VAL A 922 14.51 -9.25 20.86
CA VAL A 922 14.11 -8.65 22.14
C VAL A 922 15.21 -8.82 23.21
N ARG A 923 15.92 -9.95 23.25
CA ARG A 923 17.06 -10.14 24.17
C ARG A 923 18.14 -9.07 23.99
N ARG A 924 18.45 -8.67 22.74
CA ARG A 924 19.39 -7.56 22.46
C ARG A 924 18.91 -6.21 22.99
N VAL A 925 17.60 -5.98 23.06
CA VAL A 925 17.04 -4.77 23.70
C VAL A 925 17.21 -4.85 25.21
N ILE A 926 16.90 -6.00 25.81
CA ILE A 926 17.01 -6.24 27.26
C ILE A 926 18.42 -5.94 27.76
N GLU A 927 19.46 -6.30 27.00
CA GLU A 927 20.86 -5.99 27.28
C GLU A 927 21.19 -4.49 27.41
N ARG A 928 20.35 -3.61 26.87
CA ARG A 928 20.55 -2.15 26.91
C ARG A 928 19.68 -1.43 27.94
N LEU A 929 18.67 -2.11 28.48
CA LEU A 929 17.82 -1.57 29.54
C LEU A 929 18.59 -1.43 30.86
N PRO A 930 18.23 -0.52 31.78
CA PRO A 930 18.80 -0.48 33.11
C PRO A 930 18.46 -1.75 33.91
N ASP A 931 19.29 -2.12 34.89
CA ASP A 931 19.10 -3.35 35.69
C ASP A 931 17.78 -3.35 36.46
N SER A 932 17.34 -2.17 36.91
CA SER A 932 16.03 -1.95 37.51
C SER A 932 15.53 -0.55 37.17
N ALA A 933 14.30 -0.47 36.73
CA ALA A 933 13.57 0.77 36.48
C ALA A 933 12.14 0.65 37.02
N ALA A 934 11.56 1.76 37.47
CA ALA A 934 10.19 1.79 37.95
C ALA A 934 9.51 3.09 37.54
N TYR A 935 8.19 3.02 37.34
CA TYR A 935 7.38 4.18 37.01
C TYR A 935 5.99 4.03 37.64
N GLU A 936 5.45 5.14 38.15
CA GLU A 936 4.07 5.22 38.64
C GLU A 936 3.28 6.19 37.76
N TYR A 937 2.17 5.71 37.22
CA TYR A 937 1.31 6.45 36.32
C TYR A 937 -0.06 6.70 36.98
N PRO A 938 -0.33 7.91 37.48
CA PRO A 938 -1.63 8.26 38.03
C PRO A 938 -2.64 8.57 36.91
N THR A 939 -3.86 8.06 37.04
CA THR A 939 -4.95 8.27 36.08
C THR A 939 -5.98 9.32 36.55
N ASP A 940 -6.86 9.76 35.67
CA ASP A 940 -7.94 10.71 35.99
C ASP A 940 -9.00 10.13 36.96
N THR A 941 -9.15 8.80 37.01
CA THR A 941 -10.07 8.12 37.94
C THR A 941 -9.53 8.06 39.37
N GLY A 942 -8.25 8.38 39.58
CA GLY A 942 -7.56 8.22 40.86
C GLY A 942 -6.86 6.87 41.03
N GLN A 943 -7.07 5.92 40.11
CA GLN A 943 -6.31 4.68 40.06
C GLN A 943 -4.87 4.94 39.60
N VAL A 944 -3.92 4.10 40.03
CA VAL A 944 -2.49 4.22 39.71
C VAL A 944 -2.00 2.91 39.12
N ILE A 945 -1.32 3.00 37.98
CA ILE A 945 -0.59 1.89 37.37
C ILE A 945 0.86 1.97 37.83
N LYS A 946 1.38 0.90 38.41
CA LYS A 946 2.77 0.80 38.83
C LYS A 946 3.44 -0.27 38.01
N VAL A 947 4.60 0.03 37.44
CA VAL A 947 5.40 -0.95 36.72
C VAL A 947 6.84 -0.87 37.17
N LYS A 948 7.43 -2.05 37.42
CA LYS A 948 8.85 -2.23 37.66
C LYS A 948 9.41 -3.20 36.62
N ILE A 949 10.45 -2.77 35.92
CA ILE A 949 11.19 -3.60 34.96
C ILE A 949 12.51 -3.99 35.62
N THR A 950 12.79 -5.28 35.70
CA THR A 950 14.06 -5.82 36.22
C THR A 950 14.70 -6.74 35.18
N VAL A 951 16.02 -6.67 35.03
CA VAL A 951 16.76 -7.41 34.01
C VAL A 951 17.64 -8.48 34.66
N ASP A 952 17.47 -9.74 34.23
CA ASP A 952 18.44 -10.81 34.47
C ASP A 952 19.41 -10.88 33.29
N ARG A 953 20.62 -10.35 33.48
CA ARG A 953 21.66 -10.32 32.44
C ARG A 953 22.18 -11.69 32.05
N GLN A 954 22.17 -12.66 32.98
CA GLN A 954 22.70 -14.00 32.71
C GLN A 954 21.73 -14.79 31.83
N LYS A 955 20.43 -14.68 32.12
CA LYS A 955 19.38 -15.31 31.30
C LYS A 955 18.99 -14.49 30.07
N ARG A 956 19.36 -13.20 30.04
CA ARG A 956 18.94 -12.22 29.03
C ARG A 956 17.41 -12.07 29.01
N GLU A 957 16.81 -12.07 30.19
CA GLU A 957 15.36 -12.00 30.42
C GLU A 957 15.00 -10.73 31.19
N ALA A 958 13.80 -10.21 30.97
CA ALA A 958 13.26 -9.08 31.72
C ALA A 958 11.98 -9.50 32.46
N THR A 959 11.82 -9.08 33.71
CA THR A 959 10.55 -9.17 34.42
C THR A 959 9.87 -7.81 34.44
N VAL A 960 8.66 -7.75 33.89
CA VAL A 960 7.74 -6.59 33.92
C VAL A 960 6.70 -6.86 35.00
N ASP A 961 6.85 -6.21 36.15
CA ASP A 961 6.05 -6.44 37.34
C ASP A 961 5.09 -5.27 37.60
N PHE A 962 3.79 -5.56 37.55
CA PHE A 962 2.71 -4.60 37.82
C PHE A 962 2.23 -4.61 39.28
N THR A 963 2.95 -5.26 40.19
CA THR A 963 2.63 -5.30 41.62
C THR A 963 2.52 -3.89 42.22
N GLY A 964 1.41 -3.65 42.93
CA GLY A 964 1.08 -2.34 43.50
C GLY A 964 0.17 -1.48 42.62
N THR A 965 -0.15 -1.93 41.40
CA THR A 965 -1.22 -1.35 40.58
C THR A 965 -2.57 -1.45 41.31
N SER A 966 -3.41 -0.40 41.16
CA SER A 966 -4.72 -0.31 41.80
C SER A 966 -5.61 -1.53 41.54
N LYS A 967 -6.50 -1.81 42.51
CA LYS A 967 -7.54 -2.84 42.40
C LYS A 967 -8.60 -2.43 41.36
N VAL A 968 -9.37 -3.42 40.92
CA VAL A 968 -10.60 -3.19 40.14
C VAL A 968 -11.52 -2.22 40.89
N GLU A 969 -12.06 -1.26 40.14
CA GLU A 969 -13.10 -0.34 40.62
C GLU A 969 -14.38 -0.52 39.81
N LYS A 970 -15.51 -0.03 40.34
CA LYS A 970 -16.81 -0.04 39.65
C LYS A 970 -16.88 1.08 38.59
N ASN A 971 -16.03 0.96 37.59
CA ASN A 971 -15.97 1.79 36.40
C ASN A 971 -15.52 0.92 35.21
N ASN A 972 -15.39 1.50 34.02
CA ASN A 972 -15.00 0.79 32.80
C ASN A 972 -13.49 0.87 32.47
N PHE A 973 -12.66 1.45 33.33
CA PHE A 973 -11.20 1.61 33.12
C PHE A 973 -10.38 0.35 33.45
N ASN A 974 -11.05 -0.76 33.79
CA ASN A 974 -10.36 -2.03 34.00
C ASN A 974 -9.91 -2.61 32.65
N ALA A 975 -8.63 -2.94 32.50
CA ALA A 975 -8.09 -3.58 31.31
C ALA A 975 -7.91 -5.08 31.55
N PRO A 976 -8.44 -5.96 30.69
CA PRO A 976 -8.16 -7.39 30.74
C PRO A 976 -6.67 -7.68 30.63
N GLU A 977 -6.22 -8.79 31.22
CA GLU A 977 -4.82 -9.24 31.13
C GLU A 977 -4.29 -9.28 29.68
N PRO A 978 -5.06 -9.77 28.67
CA PRO A 978 -4.65 -9.71 27.27
C PRO A 978 -4.26 -8.31 26.77
N VAL A 979 -4.96 -7.26 27.23
CA VAL A 979 -4.67 -5.86 26.86
C VAL A 979 -3.35 -5.40 27.47
N ALA A 980 -3.11 -5.69 28.75
CA ALA A 980 -1.86 -5.33 29.42
C ALA A 980 -0.65 -6.06 28.78
N ARG A 981 -0.82 -7.35 28.43
CA ARG A 981 0.18 -8.14 27.71
C ARG A 981 0.47 -7.58 26.32
N ALA A 982 -0.56 -7.13 25.59
CA ALA A 982 -0.42 -6.46 24.31
C ALA A 982 0.42 -5.16 24.42
N ALA A 983 0.16 -4.35 25.45
CA ALA A 983 0.94 -3.13 25.71
C ALA A 983 2.42 -3.42 26.00
N VAL A 984 2.72 -4.50 26.75
CA VAL A 984 4.11 -4.94 26.99
C VAL A 984 4.78 -5.36 25.68
N LEU A 985 4.13 -6.21 24.88
CA LEU A 985 4.65 -6.65 23.59
C LEU A 985 4.92 -5.44 22.66
N TYR A 986 3.97 -4.51 22.58
CA TYR A 986 4.10 -3.30 21.78
C TYR A 986 5.30 -2.46 22.23
N ALA A 987 5.43 -2.18 23.54
CA ALA A 987 6.49 -1.35 24.08
C ALA A 987 7.87 -1.94 23.79
N PHE A 988 8.06 -3.24 24.01
CA PHE A 988 9.33 -3.91 23.72
C PHE A 988 9.62 -3.96 22.21
N ARG A 989 8.61 -4.14 21.36
CA ARG A 989 8.80 -4.09 19.91
C ARG A 989 9.25 -2.73 19.41
N VAL A 990 8.67 -1.65 19.92
CA VAL A 990 9.09 -0.27 19.62
C VAL A 990 10.54 -0.04 20.04
N MET A 991 10.97 -0.66 21.14
CA MET A 991 12.35 -0.57 21.61
C MET A 991 13.37 -1.33 20.76
N VAL A 992 12.95 -2.25 19.86
CA VAL A 992 13.86 -2.97 18.96
C VAL A 992 14.52 -2.06 17.93
N GLU A 993 13.81 -1.04 17.42
CA GLU A 993 14.31 -0.12 16.37
C GLU A 993 14.80 -0.80 15.07
N ASP A 994 14.24 -1.97 14.75
CA ASP A 994 14.53 -2.70 13.50
C ASP A 994 13.24 -3.33 12.95
N MET A 995 13.28 -3.75 11.69
CA MET A 995 12.23 -4.51 11.02
C MET A 995 12.32 -5.99 11.41
N ILE A 996 11.55 -6.36 12.44
CA ILE A 996 11.31 -7.76 12.81
C ILE A 996 9.82 -8.07 12.72
N PRO A 997 9.45 -9.31 12.32
CA PRO A 997 8.05 -9.74 12.33
C PRO A 997 7.47 -9.70 13.73
N MET A 998 6.17 -9.41 13.81
CA MET A 998 5.45 -9.44 15.07
C MET A 998 4.85 -10.81 15.33
N ASN A 999 5.35 -11.49 16.36
CA ASN A 999 4.88 -12.83 16.73
C ASN A 999 5.05 -13.10 18.24
N ALA A 1000 4.59 -14.27 18.69
CA ALA A 1000 4.65 -14.66 20.11
C ALA A 1000 6.08 -14.76 20.67
N GLY A 1001 7.09 -14.91 19.80
CA GLY A 1001 8.49 -14.94 20.14
C GLY A 1001 8.98 -13.70 20.90
N CYS A 1002 8.45 -12.52 20.56
CA CYS A 1002 8.78 -11.25 21.23
C CYS A 1002 8.56 -11.27 22.75
N LEU A 1003 7.64 -12.11 23.24
CA LEU A 1003 7.32 -12.21 24.66
C LEU A 1003 8.05 -13.36 25.38
N ARG A 1004 8.70 -14.28 24.66
CA ARG A 1004 9.45 -15.39 25.27
C ARG A 1004 10.50 -14.93 26.29
N PRO A 1005 11.30 -13.86 26.07
CA PRO A 1005 12.29 -13.39 27.05
C PRO A 1005 11.70 -12.43 28.10
N ILE A 1006 10.37 -12.27 28.17
CA ILE A 1006 9.71 -11.31 29.05
C ILE A 1006 8.76 -12.05 30.00
N ASN A 1007 9.09 -12.03 31.29
CA ASN A 1007 8.19 -12.49 32.35
C ASN A 1007 7.25 -11.35 32.76
N ILE A 1008 5.94 -11.56 32.64
CA ILE A 1008 4.93 -10.54 32.96
C ILE A 1008 4.21 -10.95 34.24
N VAL A 1009 4.24 -10.08 35.25
CA VAL A 1009 3.57 -10.30 36.54
C VAL A 1009 2.43 -9.30 36.69
N ILE A 1010 1.19 -9.78 36.67
CA ILE A 1010 -0.02 -8.98 36.89
C ILE A 1010 -0.77 -9.52 38.11
N PRO A 1011 -0.98 -8.72 39.17
CA PRO A 1011 -1.70 -9.17 40.36
C PRO A 1011 -3.17 -9.49 40.07
N ASP A 1012 -3.66 -10.61 40.62
CA ASP A 1012 -5.08 -10.97 40.55
C ASP A 1012 -5.96 -9.91 41.24
N GLY A 1013 -7.08 -9.56 40.61
CA GLY A 1013 -8.00 -8.54 41.11
C GLY A 1013 -7.47 -7.10 41.02
N SER A 1014 -6.32 -6.89 40.37
CA SER A 1014 -5.90 -5.56 39.93
C SER A 1014 -6.75 -5.08 38.74
N MET A 1015 -6.75 -3.78 38.49
CA MET A 1015 -7.45 -3.21 37.32
C MET A 1015 -6.90 -3.72 35.98
N LEU A 1016 -5.73 -4.37 35.95
CA LEU A 1016 -5.11 -4.98 34.76
C LEU A 1016 -5.41 -6.48 34.63
N LYS A 1017 -6.15 -7.05 35.58
CA LYS A 1017 -6.63 -8.43 35.56
C LYS A 1017 -8.02 -8.52 36.23
N PRO A 1018 -9.04 -7.83 35.67
CA PRO A 1018 -10.40 -7.90 36.17
C PRO A 1018 -11.02 -9.28 35.98
N VAL A 1019 -12.08 -9.54 36.75
CA VAL A 1019 -12.92 -10.73 36.63
C VAL A 1019 -14.36 -10.33 36.33
N TYR A 1020 -15.12 -11.24 35.71
CA TYR A 1020 -16.55 -11.05 35.50
C TYR A 1020 -17.25 -10.68 36.83
N PRO A 1021 -18.15 -9.67 36.86
CA PRO A 1021 -18.72 -8.93 35.73
C PRO A 1021 -18.13 -7.51 35.51
N ALA A 1022 -16.88 -7.22 35.89
CA ALA A 1022 -16.35 -5.85 35.83
C ALA A 1022 -16.34 -5.26 34.40
N ALA A 1023 -16.82 -4.02 34.22
CA ALA A 1023 -16.73 -3.29 32.96
C ALA A 1023 -15.27 -3.05 32.52
N VAL A 1024 -15.00 -3.10 31.20
CA VAL A 1024 -13.66 -3.07 30.63
C VAL A 1024 -13.48 -2.21 29.37
N VAL A 1025 -14.53 -1.58 28.85
CA VAL A 1025 -14.46 -0.93 27.53
C VAL A 1025 -13.42 0.19 27.45
N ALA A 1026 -13.22 0.97 28.51
CA ALA A 1026 -12.13 1.96 28.58
C ALA A 1026 -10.75 1.30 28.80
N GLY A 1027 -10.73 0.05 29.26
CA GLY A 1027 -9.52 -0.77 29.38
C GLY A 1027 -8.73 -0.84 28.07
N ASN A 1028 -9.43 -1.10 26.96
CA ASN A 1028 -8.83 -1.24 25.64
C ASN A 1028 -8.32 0.10 25.06
N VAL A 1029 -9.05 1.19 25.27
CA VAL A 1029 -8.82 2.46 24.57
C VAL A 1029 -8.18 3.58 25.41
N GLU A 1030 -8.19 3.46 26.74
CA GLU A 1030 -7.57 4.42 27.67
C GLU A 1030 -6.47 3.74 28.51
N THR A 1031 -6.82 2.71 29.27
CA THR A 1031 -5.88 2.06 30.20
C THR A 1031 -4.71 1.41 29.46
N SER A 1032 -4.92 0.87 28.26
CA SER A 1032 -3.84 0.37 27.41
C SER A 1032 -2.81 1.46 27.05
N GLN A 1033 -3.27 2.70 26.82
CA GLN A 1033 -2.41 3.86 26.58
C GLN A 1033 -1.65 4.25 27.84
N HIS A 1034 -2.32 4.21 29.00
CA HIS A 1034 -1.69 4.48 30.30
C HIS A 1034 -0.59 3.46 30.65
N VAL A 1035 -0.85 2.15 30.43
CA VAL A 1035 0.15 1.08 30.61
C VAL A 1035 1.35 1.30 29.69
N THR A 1036 1.09 1.65 28.44
CA THR A 1036 2.15 1.92 27.45
C THR A 1036 3.01 3.13 27.85
N ASN A 1037 2.39 4.22 28.29
CA ASN A 1037 3.09 5.38 28.83
C ASN A 1037 3.94 5.01 30.06
N ALA A 1038 3.40 4.21 30.99
CA ALA A 1038 4.13 3.76 32.17
C ALA A 1038 5.38 2.92 31.81
N LEU A 1039 5.26 2.04 30.80
CA LEU A 1039 6.37 1.23 30.30
C LEU A 1039 7.48 2.10 29.68
N PHE A 1040 7.13 3.03 28.79
CA PHE A 1040 8.12 3.94 28.19
C PHE A 1040 8.74 4.91 29.19
N GLY A 1041 7.95 5.37 30.17
CA GLY A 1041 8.40 6.17 31.30
C GLY A 1041 9.42 5.41 32.14
N ALA A 1042 9.16 4.13 32.47
CA ALA A 1042 10.11 3.28 33.19
C ALA A 1042 11.41 3.08 32.39
N MET A 1043 11.31 2.83 31.08
CA MET A 1043 12.49 2.69 30.22
C MET A 1043 13.22 4.01 29.95
N GLY A 1044 12.64 5.16 30.33
CA GLY A 1044 13.20 6.49 30.08
C GLY A 1044 13.38 6.78 28.58
N ALA A 1045 12.50 6.24 27.73
CA ALA A 1045 12.67 6.25 26.28
C ALA A 1045 11.84 7.36 25.59
N ILE A 1046 10.59 7.52 26.01
CA ILE A 1046 9.59 8.40 25.39
C ILE A 1046 8.78 9.07 26.51
N ALA A 1047 8.50 10.37 26.38
CA ALA A 1047 7.60 11.08 27.29
C ALA A 1047 6.14 10.57 27.16
N ASN A 1048 5.25 10.98 28.06
CA ASN A 1048 3.87 10.51 28.01
C ASN A 1048 3.17 11.05 26.76
N ALA A 1049 2.61 10.14 25.95
CA ALA A 1049 1.67 10.50 24.89
C ALA A 1049 0.34 10.98 25.49
N GLN A 1050 -0.61 11.33 24.61
CA GLN A 1050 -1.94 11.80 24.98
C GLN A 1050 -2.72 10.89 25.96
N GLY A 1051 -2.36 9.61 26.11
CA GLY A 1051 -2.94 8.69 27.09
C GLY A 1051 -4.41 8.31 26.86
N THR A 1052 -5.00 8.75 25.76
CA THR A 1052 -6.40 8.52 25.40
C THR A 1052 -6.54 8.32 23.89
N MET A 1053 -7.59 7.62 23.45
CA MET A 1053 -7.97 7.59 22.03
C MET A 1053 -9.07 8.62 21.69
N ASN A 1054 -9.55 9.40 22.68
CA ASN A 1054 -10.63 10.38 22.55
C ASN A 1054 -11.85 9.80 21.82
N ASN A 1055 -12.40 8.71 22.36
CA ASN A 1055 -13.47 7.95 21.73
C ASN A 1055 -14.77 8.74 21.73
N LEU A 1056 -15.15 9.23 20.56
CA LEU A 1056 -16.42 9.90 20.32
C LEU A 1056 -17.39 8.91 19.71
N THR A 1057 -18.51 8.68 20.38
CA THR A 1057 -19.60 7.88 19.82
C THR A 1057 -20.87 8.71 19.76
N PHE A 1058 -21.67 8.47 18.74
CA PHE A 1058 -23.01 9.03 18.67
C PHE A 1058 -23.93 8.12 17.87
N GLY A 1059 -25.23 8.26 18.10
CA GLY A 1059 -26.20 7.50 17.32
C GLY A 1059 -27.63 7.64 17.80
N ASN A 1060 -28.48 6.88 17.13
CA ASN A 1060 -29.88 6.68 17.47
C ASN A 1060 -30.30 5.27 16.98
N ARG A 1061 -31.60 5.01 16.84
CA ARG A 1061 -32.11 3.71 16.36
C ARG A 1061 -31.65 3.33 14.96
N LYS A 1062 -31.33 4.32 14.11
CA LYS A 1062 -30.97 4.12 12.70
C LYS A 1062 -29.46 4.21 12.47
N TYR A 1063 -28.78 5.12 13.17
CA TYR A 1063 -27.35 5.40 12.96
C TYR A 1063 -26.53 5.05 14.19
N GLN A 1064 -25.38 4.41 13.99
CA GLN A 1064 -24.39 4.17 15.04
C GLN A 1064 -23.02 4.61 14.52
N TYR A 1065 -22.37 5.48 15.26
CA TYR A 1065 -21.06 6.01 14.94
C TYR A 1065 -20.15 5.85 16.14
N TYR A 1066 -18.99 5.28 15.89
CA TYR A 1066 -17.82 5.31 16.75
C TYR A 1066 -16.75 6.12 16.06
N GLU A 1067 -15.75 6.71 16.72
CA GLU A 1067 -14.51 7.23 16.12
C GLU A 1067 -13.48 7.55 17.22
N THR A 1068 -12.22 7.23 16.99
CA THR A 1068 -11.09 7.71 17.80
C THR A 1068 -10.49 8.97 17.17
N ILE A 1069 -9.99 9.90 17.98
CA ILE A 1069 -9.47 11.20 17.49
C ILE A 1069 -8.01 11.37 17.94
N CYS A 1070 -7.12 11.60 16.97
CA CYS A 1070 -5.69 11.78 17.19
C CYS A 1070 -5.32 13.11 17.87
N SER A 1071 -4.11 13.14 18.42
CA SER A 1071 -3.44 14.34 18.95
C SER A 1071 -2.02 14.42 18.38
N GLY A 1072 -1.05 14.93 19.13
CA GLY A 1072 0.37 14.83 18.78
C GLY A 1072 1.04 13.58 19.36
N SER A 1073 2.18 13.19 18.78
CA SER A 1073 3.06 12.18 19.36
C SER A 1073 4.05 12.79 20.37
N PRO A 1074 4.49 12.02 21.38
CA PRO A 1074 5.45 12.50 22.37
C PRO A 1074 6.86 12.64 21.81
N ALA A 1075 7.66 13.48 22.48
CA ALA A 1075 9.10 13.54 22.24
C ALA A 1075 9.83 12.41 22.99
N GLY A 1076 11.04 12.07 22.55
CA GLY A 1076 11.80 10.98 23.14
C GLY A 1076 13.23 10.87 22.66
N ARG A 1077 13.82 9.69 22.81
CA ARG A 1077 15.15 9.35 22.33
C ARG A 1077 15.23 7.95 21.73
N MET A 1078 16.08 7.81 20.72
CA MET A 1078 16.49 6.53 20.16
C MET A 1078 17.42 5.77 21.10
N ASN A 1079 17.62 4.47 20.87
CA ASN A 1079 18.55 3.66 21.66
C ASN A 1079 20.00 4.15 21.53
N SER A 1080 20.32 4.85 20.43
CA SER A 1080 21.62 5.53 20.23
C SER A 1080 21.82 6.78 21.09
N GLY A 1081 20.78 7.24 21.80
CA GLY A 1081 20.78 8.48 22.56
C GLY A 1081 20.39 9.73 21.77
N ARG A 1082 20.18 9.62 20.45
CA ARG A 1082 19.65 10.72 19.62
C ARG A 1082 18.23 11.06 20.06
N GLY A 1083 17.99 12.29 20.50
CA GLY A 1083 16.64 12.76 20.80
C GLY A 1083 15.84 13.11 19.54
N PHE A 1084 14.52 13.11 19.66
CA PHE A 1084 13.59 13.43 18.57
C PHE A 1084 12.37 14.21 19.10
N ALA A 1085 11.80 15.05 18.24
CA ALA A 1085 10.56 15.79 18.50
C ALA A 1085 9.32 14.96 18.14
N GLY A 1086 8.19 15.33 18.72
CA GLY A 1086 6.89 14.73 18.41
C GLY A 1086 6.27 15.29 17.12
N THR A 1087 5.34 14.53 16.56
CA THR A 1087 4.64 14.81 15.30
C THR A 1087 3.18 15.13 15.58
N SER A 1088 2.69 16.27 15.07
CA SER A 1088 1.32 16.74 15.31
C SER A 1088 0.27 15.98 14.50
N GLY A 1089 -0.94 15.84 15.06
CA GLY A 1089 -2.13 15.32 14.37
C GLY A 1089 -2.03 13.87 13.91
N VAL A 1090 -1.44 12.98 14.71
CA VAL A 1090 -1.22 11.56 14.40
C VAL A 1090 -1.55 10.66 15.58
N HIS A 1091 -2.05 9.46 15.29
CA HIS A 1091 -2.27 8.42 16.29
C HIS A 1091 -0.96 7.87 16.85
N THR A 1092 -1.03 7.43 18.11
CA THR A 1092 0.10 6.88 18.84
C THR A 1092 -0.28 5.63 19.61
N HIS A 1093 0.74 4.83 19.89
CA HIS A 1093 0.66 3.68 20.79
C HIS A 1093 -0.44 2.69 20.37
N MET A 1094 -1.44 2.45 21.22
CA MET A 1094 -2.34 1.30 21.12
C MET A 1094 -3.41 1.41 20.03
N THR A 1095 -3.45 2.51 19.26
CA THR A 1095 -4.34 2.69 18.12
C THR A 1095 -3.59 3.10 16.86
N ASN A 1096 -4.11 2.73 15.69
CA ASN A 1096 -3.76 3.33 14.41
C ASN A 1096 -4.96 3.44 13.46
N SER A 1097 -6.18 3.49 14.01
CA SER A 1097 -7.41 3.50 13.21
C SER A 1097 -7.53 4.78 12.38
N ARG A 1098 -7.95 4.63 11.14
CA ARG A 1098 -8.15 5.78 10.25
C ARG A 1098 -9.40 6.58 10.64
N LEU A 1099 -9.36 7.87 10.34
CA LEU A 1099 -10.53 8.75 10.44
C LEU A 1099 -11.50 8.50 9.26
N THR A 1100 -12.80 8.72 9.47
CA THR A 1100 -13.78 8.82 8.37
C THR A 1100 -13.51 10.07 7.54
N ASP A 1101 -13.51 9.97 6.21
CA ASP A 1101 -13.38 11.15 5.35
C ASP A 1101 -14.53 12.14 5.62
N PRO A 1102 -14.26 13.46 5.69
CA PRO A 1102 -15.28 14.48 5.94
C PRO A 1102 -16.54 14.37 5.08
N GLU A 1103 -16.40 14.09 3.78
CA GLU A 1103 -17.56 14.02 2.89
C GLU A 1103 -18.36 12.74 3.10
N VAL A 1104 -17.68 11.65 3.41
CA VAL A 1104 -18.32 10.36 3.73
C VAL A 1104 -19.07 10.45 5.06
N LEU A 1105 -18.50 11.14 6.05
CA LEU A 1105 -19.15 11.40 7.33
C LEU A 1105 -20.50 12.11 7.13
N GLU A 1106 -20.51 13.23 6.40
CA GLU A 1106 -21.75 13.99 6.16
C GLU A 1106 -22.74 13.31 5.21
N LEU A 1107 -22.25 12.42 4.34
CA LEU A 1107 -23.12 11.65 3.45
C LEU A 1107 -23.84 10.52 4.20
N ARG A 1108 -23.15 9.84 5.12
CA ARG A 1108 -23.70 8.66 5.82
C ARG A 1108 -24.46 9.00 7.09
N PHE A 1109 -24.10 10.10 7.75
CA PHE A 1109 -24.66 10.49 9.03
C PHE A 1109 -25.26 11.88 8.94
N PRO A 1110 -26.41 12.16 9.57
CA PRO A 1110 -27.01 13.50 9.59
C PRO A 1110 -26.25 14.41 10.55
N VAL A 1111 -25.02 14.74 10.17
CA VAL A 1111 -24.09 15.64 10.85
C VAL A 1111 -23.37 16.53 9.84
N VAL A 1112 -22.78 17.62 10.32
CA VAL A 1112 -21.90 18.52 9.57
C VAL A 1112 -20.59 18.65 10.35
N LEU A 1113 -19.46 18.37 9.70
CA LEU A 1113 -18.14 18.63 10.26
C LEU A 1113 -17.81 20.10 10.02
N GLU A 1114 -17.87 20.92 11.09
CA GLU A 1114 -17.66 22.36 10.97
C GLU A 1114 -16.18 22.73 10.90
N ASP A 1115 -15.34 21.99 11.63
CA ASP A 1115 -13.93 22.33 11.87
C ASP A 1115 -13.16 21.10 12.31
N PHE A 1116 -11.99 20.86 11.72
CA PHE A 1116 -10.98 19.91 12.21
C PHE A 1116 -9.57 20.39 11.87
N HIS A 1117 -8.85 20.86 12.88
CA HIS A 1117 -7.51 21.46 12.68
C HIS A 1117 -6.52 21.08 13.79
N ILE A 1118 -5.23 21.27 13.48
CA ILE A 1118 -4.12 21.14 14.43
C ILE A 1118 -4.03 22.42 15.26
N ARG A 1119 -3.96 22.26 16.58
CA ARG A 1119 -3.78 23.36 17.54
C ARG A 1119 -2.31 23.72 17.66
N GLU A 1120 -1.81 24.54 16.74
CA GLU A 1120 -0.41 24.95 16.71
C GLU A 1120 0.13 25.39 18.08
N ASN A 1121 1.34 24.93 18.39
CA ASN A 1121 2.08 25.23 19.61
C ASN A 1121 1.49 24.67 20.92
N SER A 1122 0.49 23.79 20.87
CA SER A 1122 -0.12 23.13 22.05
C SER A 1122 0.69 21.97 22.64
N GLY A 1123 1.67 21.40 21.92
CA GLY A 1123 2.53 20.33 22.42
C GLY A 1123 3.49 20.79 23.53
N GLY A 1124 3.81 19.90 24.48
CA GLY A 1124 4.75 20.17 25.57
C GLY A 1124 6.11 20.68 25.08
N LYS A 1125 6.75 21.56 25.86
CA LYS A 1125 8.01 22.25 25.47
C LYS A 1125 9.23 21.68 26.18
N GLY A 1126 10.30 21.46 25.44
CA GLY A 1126 11.57 20.92 25.96
C GLY A 1126 12.70 21.14 24.98
N LYS A 1127 13.84 20.48 25.21
CA LYS A 1127 14.90 20.41 24.19
C LYS A 1127 14.36 19.81 22.89
N TRP A 1128 13.49 18.81 23.03
CA TRP A 1128 12.68 18.26 21.96
C TRP A 1128 11.20 18.46 22.31
N ASN A 1129 10.52 19.26 21.49
CA ASN A 1129 9.10 19.56 21.68
C ASN A 1129 8.24 18.35 21.31
N ALA A 1130 7.11 18.21 21.99
CA ALA A 1130 6.09 17.24 21.65
C ALA A 1130 5.23 17.74 20.48
N GLY A 1131 4.51 16.82 19.82
CA GLY A 1131 3.58 17.17 18.75
C GLY A 1131 2.34 17.90 19.27
N ASP A 1132 1.74 18.72 18.42
CA ASP A 1132 0.53 19.47 18.74
C ASP A 1132 -0.74 18.62 18.64
N GLY A 1133 -1.74 18.94 19.47
CA GLY A 1133 -3.04 18.29 19.47
C GLY A 1133 -4.00 18.80 18.40
N THR A 1134 -5.23 18.32 18.44
CA THR A 1134 -6.28 18.67 17.46
C THR A 1134 -7.53 19.23 18.14
N LYS A 1135 -8.35 19.92 17.34
CA LYS A 1135 -9.69 20.35 17.71
C LYS A 1135 -10.67 19.98 16.61
N ARG A 1136 -11.77 19.31 16.98
CA ARG A 1136 -12.80 18.83 16.05
C ARG A 1136 -14.18 19.28 16.50
N THR A 1137 -15.00 19.81 15.59
CA THR A 1137 -16.38 20.27 15.85
C THR A 1137 -17.36 19.61 14.91
N ILE A 1138 -18.32 18.85 15.45
CA ILE A 1138 -19.38 18.17 14.68
C ILE A 1138 -20.73 18.69 15.13
N ARG A 1139 -21.52 19.24 14.20
CA ARG A 1139 -22.90 19.68 14.42
C ARG A 1139 -23.88 18.62 13.96
N PHE A 1140 -24.94 18.41 14.72
CA PHE A 1140 -25.96 17.41 14.45
C PHE A 1140 -27.14 18.00 13.67
N LEU A 1141 -27.70 17.23 12.75
CA LEU A 1141 -28.87 17.62 11.94
C LEU A 1141 -30.14 16.91 12.39
N GLU A 1142 -30.00 15.88 13.21
CA GLU A 1142 -31.07 15.14 13.86
C GLU A 1142 -30.69 14.90 15.33
N LYS A 1143 -31.69 14.60 16.16
CA LYS A 1143 -31.46 14.27 17.56
C LYS A 1143 -30.66 12.97 17.70
N MET A 1144 -29.57 13.03 18.45
CA MET A 1144 -28.70 11.86 18.72
C MET A 1144 -28.23 11.81 20.15
N GLU A 1145 -28.05 10.59 20.65
CA GLU A 1145 -27.24 10.34 21.84
C GLU A 1145 -25.78 10.46 21.44
N CYS A 1146 -24.98 11.07 22.32
CA CYS A 1146 -23.55 11.24 22.14
C CYS A 1146 -22.84 10.88 23.43
N ALA A 1147 -21.75 10.14 23.31
CA ALA A 1147 -20.93 9.75 24.43
C ALA A 1147 -19.45 10.02 24.14
N ILE A 1148 -18.74 10.46 25.16
CA ILE A 1148 -17.29 10.62 25.13
C ILE A 1148 -16.68 9.68 26.17
N LEU A 1149 -15.66 8.93 25.74
CA LEU A 1149 -14.81 8.14 26.61
C LEU A 1149 -13.37 8.61 26.36
N SER A 1150 -12.79 9.26 27.37
CA SER A 1150 -11.51 9.94 27.27
C SER A 1150 -10.81 10.09 28.62
N SER A 1151 -9.52 10.46 28.57
CA SER A 1151 -8.66 10.72 29.74
C SER A 1151 -7.92 12.06 29.60
N HIS A 1152 -7.09 12.41 30.58
CA HIS A 1152 -6.32 13.66 30.62
C HIS A 1152 -7.16 14.93 30.50
N ARG A 1153 -8.26 14.99 31.26
CA ARG A 1153 -9.10 16.19 31.42
C ARG A 1153 -8.70 17.00 32.66
N ASN A 1154 -8.18 16.33 33.68
CA ASN A 1154 -7.77 16.98 34.94
C ASN A 1154 -6.26 16.92 35.17
N ARG A 1155 -5.52 16.13 34.39
CA ARG A 1155 -4.07 15.96 34.49
C ARG A 1155 -3.44 15.99 33.09
N PRO A 1156 -2.45 16.88 32.83
CA PRO A 1156 -1.75 16.86 31.55
C PRO A 1156 -0.83 15.64 31.43
N PRO A 1157 -0.62 15.10 30.22
CA PRO A 1157 0.47 14.15 29.96
C PRO A 1157 1.83 14.75 30.32
N GLN A 1158 2.64 13.99 31.06
CA GLN A 1158 3.90 14.49 31.62
C GLN A 1158 5.08 14.45 30.65
N GLY A 1159 5.94 15.46 30.75
CA GLY A 1159 7.25 15.45 30.11
C GLY A 1159 8.23 14.49 30.79
N LEU A 1160 9.38 14.26 30.15
CA LEU A 1160 10.43 13.36 30.64
C LEU A 1160 11.80 14.04 30.58
N ASP A 1161 12.69 13.66 31.50
CA ASP A 1161 14.08 14.18 31.58
C ASP A 1161 14.15 15.73 31.66
N GLY A 1162 13.20 16.34 32.37
CA GLY A 1162 13.09 17.79 32.51
C GLY A 1162 12.39 18.52 31.35
N GLY A 1163 11.84 17.78 30.38
CA GLY A 1163 10.88 18.33 29.41
C GLY A 1163 9.56 18.72 30.09
N GLY A 1164 8.87 19.72 29.55
CA GLY A 1164 7.60 20.21 30.05
C GLY A 1164 6.42 19.30 29.72
N ASP A 1165 5.40 19.35 30.57
CA ASP A 1165 4.13 18.65 30.38
C ASP A 1165 3.37 19.21 29.17
N GLY A 1166 2.45 18.41 28.63
CA GLY A 1166 1.48 18.86 27.65
C GLY A 1166 0.29 19.60 28.27
N GLU A 1167 -0.82 19.65 27.54
CA GLU A 1167 -2.07 20.29 27.92
C GLU A 1167 -3.16 19.24 28.18
N ALA A 1168 -4.08 19.54 29.09
CA ALA A 1168 -5.29 18.75 29.28
C ALA A 1168 -6.29 18.97 28.12
N GLY A 1169 -7.02 17.90 27.76
CA GLY A 1169 -8.08 17.95 26.76
C GLY A 1169 -9.39 18.49 27.34
N SER A 1170 -10.36 18.74 26.47
CA SER A 1170 -11.74 19.07 26.89
C SER A 1170 -12.76 18.67 25.84
N THR A 1171 -13.95 18.27 26.28
CA THR A 1171 -15.10 18.03 25.41
C THR A 1171 -16.23 18.97 25.81
N LYS A 1172 -16.80 19.67 24.82
CA LYS A 1172 -17.83 20.69 25.04
C LYS A 1172 -19.01 20.48 24.11
N VAL A 1173 -20.21 20.81 24.57
CA VAL A 1173 -21.42 20.84 23.73
C VAL A 1173 -21.90 22.27 23.59
N ARG A 1174 -22.02 22.73 22.34
CA ARG A 1174 -22.64 24.01 21.99
C ARG A 1174 -24.12 23.79 21.77
N ARG A 1175 -24.93 24.36 22.66
CA ARG A 1175 -26.40 24.32 22.63
C ARG A 1175 -26.97 25.34 21.65
N ASN A 1176 -28.22 25.14 21.27
CA ASN A 1176 -28.93 26.02 20.33
C ASN A 1176 -29.12 27.46 20.87
N ASP A 1177 -29.17 27.65 22.18
CA ASP A 1177 -29.23 28.97 22.82
C ASP A 1177 -27.85 29.66 22.93
N GLY A 1178 -26.79 29.01 22.46
CA GLY A 1178 -25.41 29.47 22.51
C GLY A 1178 -24.68 29.12 23.82
N SER A 1179 -25.34 28.48 24.79
CA SER A 1179 -24.67 27.99 25.99
C SER A 1179 -23.70 26.84 25.67
N ILE A 1180 -22.68 26.68 26.53
CA ILE A 1180 -21.63 25.68 26.37
C ILE A 1180 -21.62 24.77 27.61
N ASP A 1181 -21.97 23.50 27.42
CA ASP A 1181 -21.80 22.48 28.45
C ASP A 1181 -20.41 21.87 28.35
N VAL A 1182 -19.72 21.69 29.47
CA VAL A 1182 -18.43 20.98 29.52
C VAL A 1182 -18.68 19.57 30.03
N LEU A 1183 -18.39 18.58 29.20
CA LEU A 1183 -18.55 17.17 29.55
C LEU A 1183 -17.37 16.69 30.42
N LYS A 1184 -17.63 15.70 31.26
CA LYS A 1184 -16.58 14.97 31.99
C LYS A 1184 -15.75 14.11 31.03
N ALA A 1185 -14.67 13.52 31.55
CA ALA A 1185 -13.78 12.63 30.78
C ALA A 1185 -14.52 11.42 30.19
N CYS A 1186 -15.43 10.84 30.98
CA CYS A 1186 -16.40 9.83 30.56
C CYS A 1186 -17.80 10.37 30.83
N ASP A 1187 -18.56 10.64 29.77
CA ASP A 1187 -19.86 11.31 29.89
C ASP A 1187 -20.80 10.98 28.72
N GLN A 1188 -22.10 11.18 28.95
CA GLN A 1188 -23.15 10.99 27.97
C GLN A 1188 -24.08 12.20 27.95
N THR A 1189 -24.56 12.53 26.76
CA THR A 1189 -25.54 13.60 26.59
C THR A 1189 -26.38 13.33 25.35
N THR A 1190 -27.39 14.18 25.15
CA THR A 1190 -28.19 14.19 23.93
C THR A 1190 -27.95 15.52 23.24
N LEU A 1191 -27.73 15.49 21.93
CA LEU A 1191 -27.67 16.68 21.10
C LEU A 1191 -28.95 16.76 20.26
N ASP A 1192 -29.60 17.92 20.30
CA ASP A 1192 -30.70 18.24 19.39
C ASP A 1192 -30.14 18.71 18.03
N ALA A 1193 -30.99 18.73 17.00
CA ALA A 1193 -30.61 19.29 15.71
C ALA A 1193 -30.16 20.77 15.86
N GLY A 1194 -29.03 21.12 15.26
CA GLY A 1194 -28.39 22.43 15.38
C GLY A 1194 -27.28 22.50 16.43
N GLU A 1195 -27.27 21.59 17.41
CA GLU A 1195 -26.25 21.54 18.46
C GLU A 1195 -24.97 20.87 17.98
N ALA A 1196 -23.84 21.18 18.62
CA ALA A 1196 -22.54 20.66 18.21
C ALA A 1196 -21.68 20.15 19.36
N VAL A 1197 -20.95 19.06 19.13
CA VAL A 1197 -19.89 18.57 20.03
C VAL A 1197 -18.53 19.09 19.54
N ILE A 1198 -17.73 19.58 20.48
CA ILE A 1198 -16.38 20.12 20.26
C ILE A 1198 -15.41 19.29 21.09
N VAL A 1199 -14.50 18.58 20.44
CA VAL A 1199 -13.46 17.78 21.10
C VAL A 1199 -12.11 18.47 20.90
N THR A 1200 -11.48 18.87 22.01
CA THR A 1200 -10.09 19.34 22.06
C THR A 1200 -9.25 18.24 22.70
N THR A 1201 -8.27 17.70 21.97
CA THR A 1201 -7.46 16.60 22.48
C THR A 1201 -6.40 17.08 23.48
N PRO A 1202 -6.03 16.26 24.48
CA PRO A 1202 -4.88 16.52 25.34
C PRO A 1202 -3.60 16.39 24.52
N THR A 1203 -2.54 17.10 24.90
CA THR A 1203 -1.27 17.07 24.16
C THR A 1203 -0.18 16.31 24.91
N PRO A 1204 0.75 15.67 24.19
CA PRO A 1204 1.83 14.90 24.80
C PRO A 1204 2.89 15.76 25.50
N GLY A 1205 3.69 15.13 26.36
CA GLY A 1205 4.82 15.74 27.05
C GLY A 1205 6.10 15.82 26.18
N ALA A 1206 6.96 16.79 26.51
CA ALA A 1206 8.25 17.02 25.85
C ALA A 1206 9.40 16.21 26.48
N PHE A 1207 10.57 16.25 25.84
CA PHE A 1207 11.77 15.55 26.32
C PHE A 1207 12.96 16.51 26.49
N GLY A 1208 13.63 16.43 27.63
CA GLY A 1208 14.85 17.19 27.92
C GLY A 1208 14.59 18.64 28.32
N LYS A 1209 15.46 19.19 29.16
CA LYS A 1209 15.41 20.59 29.60
C LYS A 1209 15.76 21.57 28.47
N VAL A 1210 14.99 22.66 28.36
CA VAL A 1210 15.23 23.81 27.45
C VAL A 1210 16.55 24.50 27.76
#